data_AF-A0ABD3FX41-F1
#
_entry.id   AF-A0ABD3FX41-F1
#
_cell.length_a   1.000
_cell.length_b   1.000
_cell.length_c   1.000
_cell.angle_alpha   90.00
_cell.angle_beta   90.00
_cell.angle_gamma   90.00
#
_symmetry.space_group_name_H-M   'P 1'
#
loop_
_entity.id
_entity.type
_entity.pdbx_description
1 polymer ?
#
loop_
_entity_poly.entity_id
_entity_poly.type
_entity_poly.pdbx_seq_one_letter_code
_entity_poly.pdbx_strand_id
1 'polypeptide(L)'
;MVRGLLGAVFAIALTQHELATAVSIVSGTAPGFATGTTGGGDVKPVYPTTVKELATYLSDSKPQVIVLNKEFTFLDTEGSTTESGCRPSNNQQCLAKNIGFKGQDAILMDGDTAMQQTGGCDSGGKSVDVTYDNAAKTPLAVASDKTLVGEGTKGVLNGKGLIVTGSNVIIQNIHITNLNPHLVWGGDGITIRGEGDVAPKGVWIDHVKVSSVGRQMLVINFSGATGVTISNSDFDGNTKFSASCDGHHYWGFLVLGKKTELSLIGNYIHHTSGRSPKIGGHDGEISVVHAANNYFFENSGHAFDVATGGYVLAEGNYFASVKSPNLDDPTGNFLVPKAAGDCKAAIGRDCQMNVLKDSGTLTGYSQDKVGAQLTDVKKLVTDYKVAAASQFSEAKGNFGVGELDGASSGAKAPTTQPTKAPVATKSPSTTAPAETKAPNTQGSVDTGASTTQGSGSTDATTSVPTKTPSTTPSTTTAPSSTNKPTPNVPAPTDAPNQSQPPSGSSTTVSGFGAGTTGGGNAKPVYPKTIKELATYLSDAEPRVIVVSQEFKFINTEGSTKESGCRPTSNQQCIAKNNGFKGQDAILMDGDTSMKQTGGCDSGAISIEVTYDNAAKTPLTVANDKTLVGEGTKGVLNGKGLLIEGSNVIIQNIHITNLNPHLVWGGDGISIGGNGEAPKNIWIDHIKISSVGRQMIVVHFSGATGVTVSNSDFDGNTKFSASCDGHHYWGFLLYGKTTQISLLGNYIHSMSGRGPKIGGAAGDNVVVHAANNYFDDNTGHAFDVAAGAYVLVEANYFSSVKTPNLDDPAGHLFVPVRESNCKTAIGRACKLNVLTDSGKLASYSARAALGEVGKYSKQIGGYAVADATKLSVASGNFGVGVLTSAAVSATNAKDVPAKEAEDPSKDVSQGGQEDTAAQTSVETDAPANEADSDVTQTVVQSSGARSVGTCKRKLR
;
A
#
# COMPACT_ATOMS: atom_id res chain seq x y z
N MET A 1 -37.79 61.79 58.47
CA MET A 1 -38.68 60.81 59.17
C MET A 1 -38.66 59.50 58.40
N VAL A 2 -38.84 58.36 59.09
CA VAL A 2 -39.42 57.09 58.60
C VAL A 2 -38.84 56.46 57.30
N ARG A 3 -38.14 55.32 57.50
CA ARG A 3 -38.30 53.99 56.85
C ARG A 3 -39.06 53.96 55.49
N GLY A 4 -38.63 53.28 54.43
CA GLY A 4 -37.55 52.30 54.26
C GLY A 4 -38.08 50.91 53.88
N LEU A 5 -37.43 50.22 52.92
CA LEU A 5 -37.69 48.81 52.58
C LEU A 5 -36.43 48.17 51.96
N LEU A 6 -36.30 46.84 52.05
CA LEU A 6 -35.18 46.10 51.45
C LEU A 6 -35.47 45.77 49.97
N GLY A 7 -34.43 45.86 49.14
CA GLY A 7 -34.43 45.36 47.77
C GLY A 7 -33.01 44.95 47.36
N ALA A 8 -32.66 43.69 47.55
CA ALA A 8 -31.32 43.18 47.24
C ALA A 8 -31.21 42.84 45.74
N VAL A 9 -30.44 43.64 44.99
CA VAL A 9 -30.14 43.37 43.58
C VAL A 9 -28.94 42.43 43.49
N PHE A 10 -29.20 41.16 43.19
CA PHE A 10 -28.15 40.20 42.84
C PHE A 10 -27.72 40.41 41.39
N ALA A 11 -26.59 41.09 41.18
CA ALA A 11 -25.99 41.24 39.86
C ALA A 11 -25.26 39.94 39.46
N ILE A 12 -25.89 39.11 38.62
CA ILE A 12 -25.26 37.92 38.06
C ILE A 12 -24.33 38.36 36.91
N ALA A 13 -23.02 38.43 37.19
CA ALA A 13 -22.00 38.63 36.18
C ALA A 13 -21.78 37.33 35.39
N LEU A 14 -22.35 37.23 34.18
CA LEU A 14 -22.10 36.14 33.25
C LEU A 14 -20.71 36.27 32.62
N THR A 15 -19.72 35.60 33.19
CA THR A 15 -18.37 35.48 32.62
C THR A 15 -18.36 34.43 31.50
N GLN A 16 -18.54 34.88 30.26
CA GLN A 16 -18.26 34.04 29.09
C GLN A 16 -16.75 33.72 29.04
N HIS A 17 -16.40 32.45 29.30
CA HIS A 17 -15.09 31.93 28.93
C HIS A 17 -15.12 31.59 27.44
N GLU A 18 -14.25 32.22 26.65
CA GLU A 18 -13.94 31.75 25.30
C GLU A 18 -13.11 30.47 25.41
N LEU A 19 -13.79 29.32 25.25
CA LEU A 19 -13.13 28.03 25.08
C LEU A 19 -12.51 27.98 23.69
N ALA A 20 -11.23 28.35 23.59
CA ALA A 20 -10.40 28.04 22.43
C ALA A 20 -10.25 26.51 22.33
N THR A 21 -11.13 25.87 21.56
CA THR A 21 -11.09 24.42 21.32
C THR A 21 -9.81 24.08 20.57
N ALA A 22 -8.87 23.41 21.24
CA ALA A 22 -7.75 22.79 20.55
C ALA A 22 -8.29 21.79 19.52
N VAL A 23 -7.72 21.80 18.31
CA VAL A 23 -8.02 20.76 17.32
C VAL A 23 -7.32 19.49 17.79
N SER A 24 -8.12 18.49 18.20
CA SER A 24 -7.61 17.18 18.56
C SER A 24 -6.85 16.56 17.39
N ILE A 25 -5.62 16.10 17.62
CA ILE A 25 -4.87 15.32 16.62
C ILE A 25 -5.41 13.88 16.52
N VAL A 26 -6.11 13.40 17.56
CA VAL A 26 -6.95 12.20 17.44
C VAL A 26 -8.22 12.56 16.68
N SER A 27 -8.48 11.87 15.57
CA SER A 27 -9.77 12.01 14.86
C SER A 27 -10.84 11.14 15.51
N GLY A 28 -12.02 11.72 15.73
CA GLY A 28 -13.17 11.01 16.30
C GLY A 28 -13.06 10.71 17.81
N THR A 29 -13.83 9.73 18.25
CA THR A 29 -13.87 9.26 19.64
C THR A 29 -14.07 7.75 19.67
N ALA A 30 -13.38 7.06 20.59
CA ALA A 30 -13.50 5.61 20.78
C ALA A 30 -14.98 5.16 20.88
N PRO A 31 -15.46 4.29 19.97
CA PRO A 31 -16.79 3.69 20.09
C PRO A 31 -16.76 2.49 21.05
N GLY A 32 -17.92 1.91 21.32
CA GLY A 32 -18.00 0.58 21.94
C GLY A 32 -17.40 0.53 23.35
N PHE A 33 -16.64 -0.53 23.63
CA PHE A 33 -16.06 -0.78 24.94
C PHE A 33 -15.05 0.28 25.42
N ALA A 34 -14.30 0.95 24.52
CA ALA A 34 -13.32 1.98 24.91
C ALA A 34 -13.91 3.40 25.01
N THR A 35 -15.24 3.56 24.92
CA THR A 35 -15.95 4.85 25.04
C THR A 35 -15.49 5.62 26.28
N GLY A 36 -14.91 6.80 26.07
CA GLY A 36 -14.36 7.66 27.14
C GLY A 36 -12.84 7.61 27.30
N THR A 37 -12.11 6.81 26.51
CA THR A 37 -10.65 6.87 26.41
C THR A 37 -10.22 8.22 25.80
N THR A 38 -9.28 8.92 26.44
CA THR A 38 -8.75 10.22 25.99
C THR A 38 -7.27 10.18 25.58
N GLY A 39 -6.57 9.08 25.86
CA GLY A 39 -5.13 8.97 25.63
C GLY A 39 -4.37 10.03 26.43
N GLY A 40 -3.42 10.72 25.79
CA GLY A 40 -2.70 11.84 26.40
C GLY A 40 -3.56 13.09 26.68
N GLY A 41 -4.79 13.16 26.17
CA GLY A 41 -5.64 14.35 26.24
C GLY A 41 -5.03 15.54 25.48
N ASP A 42 -5.41 16.75 25.88
CA ASP A 42 -5.04 18.00 25.19
C ASP A 42 -3.59 18.49 25.46
N VAL A 43 -2.67 17.60 25.85
CA VAL A 43 -1.26 17.98 26.06
C VAL A 43 -0.57 18.34 24.75
N LYS A 44 0.41 19.25 24.81
CA LYS A 44 1.11 19.70 23.61
C LYS A 44 1.78 18.52 22.89
N PRO A 45 1.55 18.31 21.58
CA PRO A 45 2.15 17.24 20.81
C PRO A 45 3.69 17.27 20.80
N VAL A 46 4.29 16.08 20.87
CA VAL A 46 5.72 15.83 20.68
C VAL A 46 5.97 15.05 19.39
N TYR A 47 7.01 15.44 18.67
CA TYR A 47 7.41 14.84 17.40
C TYR A 47 8.80 14.21 17.58
N PRO A 48 8.90 12.90 17.88
CA PRO A 48 10.20 12.25 18.03
C PRO A 48 11.02 12.34 16.74
N THR A 49 12.32 12.54 16.85
CA THR A 49 13.25 12.56 15.70
C THR A 49 14.08 11.29 15.60
N THR A 50 14.18 10.53 16.70
CA THR A 50 14.92 9.27 16.80
C THR A 50 14.09 8.15 17.43
N VAL A 51 14.46 6.90 17.16
CA VAL A 51 13.91 5.69 17.80
C VAL A 51 13.97 5.74 19.33
N LYS A 52 15.02 6.38 19.88
CA LYS A 52 15.22 6.55 21.32
C LYS A 52 14.27 7.56 21.94
N GLU A 53 14.00 8.67 21.27
CA GLU A 53 12.99 9.64 21.72
C GLU A 53 11.59 9.05 21.67
N LEU A 54 11.25 8.32 20.60
CA LEU A 54 9.98 7.61 20.49
C LEU A 54 9.78 6.61 21.66
N ALA A 55 10.77 5.75 21.92
CA ALA A 55 10.74 4.84 23.05
C ALA A 55 10.63 5.56 24.40
N THR A 56 11.28 6.73 24.56
CA THR A 56 11.21 7.54 25.78
C THR A 56 9.81 8.14 25.98
N TYR A 57 9.21 8.74 24.95
CA TYR A 57 7.88 9.34 25.07
C TYR A 57 6.78 8.30 25.29
N LEU A 58 6.90 7.09 24.70
CA LEU A 58 5.93 6.01 24.91
C LEU A 58 6.00 5.42 26.33
N SER A 59 7.18 5.35 26.94
CA SER A 59 7.40 4.70 28.23
C SER A 59 7.42 5.63 29.44
N ASP A 60 7.41 6.96 29.27
CA ASP A 60 7.39 7.88 30.41
C ASP A 60 6.05 7.91 31.16
N SER A 61 6.06 8.43 32.39
CA SER A 61 4.89 8.47 33.28
C SER A 61 4.00 9.71 33.12
N LYS A 62 4.15 10.48 32.04
CA LYS A 62 3.36 11.69 31.78
C LYS A 62 2.28 11.42 30.74
N PRO A 63 1.17 12.17 30.73
CA PRO A 63 0.32 12.24 29.56
C PRO A 63 1.11 12.78 28.36
N GLN A 64 1.04 12.10 27.21
CA GLN A 64 1.78 12.47 25.99
C GLN A 64 0.93 12.28 24.73
N VAL A 65 1.02 13.23 23.79
CA VAL A 65 0.52 13.11 22.41
C VAL A 65 1.74 13.03 21.48
N ILE A 66 1.96 11.87 20.87
CA ILE A 66 3.19 11.50 20.17
C ILE A 66 2.85 11.34 18.69
N VAL A 67 3.39 12.22 17.84
CA VAL A 67 3.03 12.29 16.42
C VAL A 67 4.16 11.72 15.56
N LEU A 68 3.86 10.65 14.81
CA LEU A 68 4.78 10.02 13.87
C LEU A 68 4.60 10.63 12.48
N ASN A 69 5.46 11.58 12.12
CA ASN A 69 5.46 12.22 10.80
C ASN A 69 6.46 11.61 9.81
N LYS A 70 6.99 10.42 10.12
CA LYS A 70 7.94 9.65 9.31
C LYS A 70 8.04 8.20 9.80
N GLU A 71 8.69 7.36 8.99
CA GLU A 71 9.10 6.02 9.41
C GLU A 71 10.16 6.05 10.52
N PHE A 72 10.01 5.12 11.47
CA PHE A 72 11.01 4.73 12.44
C PHE A 72 11.43 3.29 12.15
N THR A 73 12.55 3.15 11.43
CA THR A 73 13.18 1.86 11.16
C THR A 73 14.00 1.42 12.39
N PHE A 74 13.69 0.24 12.90
CA PHE A 74 14.39 -0.43 14.00
C PHE A 74 15.23 -1.63 13.55
N LEU A 75 15.15 -1.99 12.27
CA LEU A 75 15.96 -3.05 11.67
C LEU A 75 17.46 -2.82 11.94
N ASP A 76 18.16 -3.89 12.29
CA ASP A 76 19.56 -3.97 12.72
C ASP A 76 19.94 -3.14 13.97
N THR A 77 19.03 -2.35 14.57
CA THR A 77 19.36 -1.42 15.67
C THR A 77 19.72 -2.12 16.99
N GLU A 78 19.28 -3.36 17.19
CA GLU A 78 19.63 -4.22 18.32
C GLU A 78 20.44 -5.46 17.86
N GLY A 79 20.92 -5.43 16.61
CA GLY A 79 21.63 -6.55 15.96
C GLY A 79 20.76 -7.77 15.70
N SER A 80 21.39 -8.88 15.32
CA SER A 80 20.73 -10.15 15.04
C SER A 80 21.23 -11.26 15.95
N THR A 81 20.37 -12.25 16.24
CA THR A 81 20.73 -13.50 16.91
C THR A 81 20.58 -14.66 15.94
N THR A 82 21.50 -15.64 16.01
CA THR A 82 21.38 -16.93 15.33
C THR A 82 21.46 -18.04 16.36
N GLU A 83 20.44 -18.90 16.41
CA GLU A 83 20.33 -19.99 17.38
C GLU A 83 19.54 -21.18 16.82
N SER A 84 19.40 -22.25 17.59
CA SER A 84 18.60 -23.42 17.20
C SER A 84 17.11 -23.10 17.29
N GLY A 85 16.44 -23.15 16.14
CA GLY A 85 14.98 -23.10 15.99
C GLY A 85 14.42 -24.46 15.57
N CYS A 86 13.09 -24.51 15.38
CA CYS A 86 12.42 -25.65 14.77
C CYS A 86 11.89 -25.30 13.37
N ARG A 87 12.05 -26.24 12.43
CA ARG A 87 11.33 -26.31 11.17
C ARG A 87 10.15 -27.29 11.29
N PRO A 88 8.92 -26.80 11.55
CA PRO A 88 7.74 -27.66 11.72
C PRO A 88 7.37 -28.40 10.43
N SER A 89 6.60 -29.48 10.56
CA SER A 89 6.24 -30.42 9.49
C SER A 89 5.50 -29.76 8.33
N ASN A 90 4.68 -28.74 8.61
CA ASN A 90 4.05 -27.89 7.59
C ASN A 90 5.08 -27.11 6.77
N ASN A 91 6.13 -26.52 7.37
CA ASN A 91 7.19 -25.85 6.62
C ASN A 91 8.07 -26.84 5.86
N GLN A 92 8.36 -28.02 6.43
CA GLN A 92 9.06 -29.10 5.71
C GLN A 92 8.30 -29.50 4.42
N GLN A 93 6.97 -29.68 4.52
CA GLN A 93 6.11 -29.91 3.36
C GLN A 93 6.05 -28.70 2.42
N CYS A 94 6.11 -27.47 2.94
CA CYS A 94 6.07 -26.25 2.15
C CYS A 94 7.28 -26.11 1.23
N LEU A 95 8.48 -26.25 1.78
CA LEU A 95 9.73 -26.22 1.02
C LEU A 95 9.79 -27.36 -0.01
N ALA A 96 9.22 -28.52 0.30
CA ALA A 96 9.11 -29.64 -0.65
C ALA A 96 8.10 -29.39 -1.79
N LYS A 97 7.05 -28.57 -1.59
CA LYS A 97 6.09 -28.18 -2.64
C LYS A 97 6.66 -27.17 -3.63
N ASN A 98 7.54 -26.26 -3.17
CA ASN A 98 8.17 -25.21 -3.99
C ASN A 98 7.17 -24.32 -4.79
N ILE A 99 6.04 -23.98 -4.17
CA ILE A 99 4.92 -23.24 -4.80
C ILE A 99 5.03 -21.70 -4.62
N GLY A 100 6.24 -21.15 -4.67
CA GLY A 100 6.52 -19.71 -4.50
C GLY A 100 6.43 -19.20 -3.05
N PHE A 101 5.43 -19.63 -2.29
CA PHE A 101 5.30 -19.36 -0.86
C PHE A 101 6.31 -20.18 -0.03
N LYS A 102 6.68 -19.64 1.13
CA LYS A 102 7.48 -20.32 2.15
C LYS A 102 6.65 -20.54 3.41
N GLY A 103 7.00 -21.57 4.18
CA GLY A 103 6.51 -21.72 5.54
C GLY A 103 7.31 -20.84 6.51
N GLN A 104 6.83 -20.74 7.74
CA GLN A 104 7.59 -20.16 8.83
C GLN A 104 8.37 -21.25 9.58
N ASP A 105 9.59 -20.92 10.00
CA ASP A 105 10.25 -21.65 11.09
C ASP A 105 9.80 -21.08 12.44
N ALA A 106 10.17 -21.70 13.55
CA ALA A 106 9.84 -21.24 14.89
C ALA A 106 11.10 -21.05 15.74
N ILE A 107 11.21 -19.90 16.41
CA ILE A 107 12.18 -19.73 17.50
C ILE A 107 11.68 -20.56 18.69
N LEU A 108 12.58 -21.26 19.39
CA LEU A 108 12.24 -22.07 20.56
C LEU A 108 11.99 -21.15 21.77
N MET A 109 11.32 -21.66 22.81
CA MET A 109 11.22 -20.95 24.08
C MET A 109 12.46 -21.24 24.95
N ASP A 110 12.85 -20.30 25.81
CA ASP A 110 14.02 -20.40 26.69
C ASP A 110 14.09 -21.75 27.43
N GLY A 111 15.06 -22.59 27.04
CA GLY A 111 15.29 -23.93 27.62
C GLY A 111 14.55 -25.10 26.97
N ASP A 112 13.69 -24.88 25.95
CA ASP A 112 13.02 -25.94 25.20
C ASP A 112 13.94 -26.57 24.14
N THR A 113 14.99 -27.26 24.59
CA THR A 113 15.90 -28.03 23.72
C THR A 113 15.25 -29.29 23.12
N ALA A 114 14.03 -29.63 23.54
CA ALA A 114 13.26 -30.78 23.05
C ALA A 114 12.30 -30.40 21.90
N MET A 115 12.11 -29.10 21.63
CA MET A 115 11.11 -28.55 20.70
C MET A 115 9.64 -28.88 21.05
N GLN A 116 9.35 -29.19 22.32
CA GLN A 116 8.03 -29.67 22.77
C GLN A 116 7.15 -28.60 23.43
N GLN A 117 7.67 -27.41 23.69
CA GLN A 117 7.01 -26.32 24.43
C GLN A 117 6.87 -25.04 23.57
N THR A 118 7.05 -25.15 22.26
CA THR A 118 7.20 -24.01 21.35
C THR A 118 5.90 -23.28 20.97
N GLY A 119 4.74 -23.93 20.94
CA GLY A 119 3.52 -23.36 20.33
C GLY A 119 3.61 -23.04 18.82
N GLY A 120 4.66 -23.52 18.15
CA GLY A 120 4.94 -23.30 16.71
C GLY A 120 5.72 -24.44 16.03
N CYS A 121 6.17 -25.43 16.80
CA CYS A 121 6.77 -26.69 16.36
C CYS A 121 5.81 -27.85 16.71
N ASP A 122 5.71 -28.84 15.82
CA ASP A 122 5.02 -30.11 16.07
C ASP A 122 6.03 -31.25 16.32
N SER A 123 5.54 -32.43 16.72
CA SER A 123 6.39 -33.59 17.05
C SER A 123 7.17 -34.20 15.87
N GLY A 124 6.88 -33.80 14.62
CA GLY A 124 7.68 -34.12 13.43
C GLY A 124 8.67 -33.00 13.02
N GLY A 125 8.73 -31.91 13.79
CA GLY A 125 9.63 -30.80 13.57
C GLY A 125 11.11 -31.17 13.63
N LYS A 126 11.95 -30.43 12.89
CA LYS A 126 13.40 -30.65 12.82
C LYS A 126 14.14 -29.43 13.35
N SER A 127 15.17 -29.63 14.16
CA SER A 127 16.09 -28.55 14.54
C SER A 127 16.75 -27.97 13.28
N VAL A 128 16.78 -26.64 13.20
CA VAL A 128 17.46 -25.86 12.15
C VAL A 128 18.03 -24.59 12.77
N ASP A 129 19.09 -24.03 12.21
CA ASP A 129 19.54 -22.68 12.61
C ASP A 129 18.51 -21.65 12.12
N VAL A 130 18.09 -20.75 13.01
CA VAL A 130 17.24 -19.59 12.71
C VAL A 130 17.98 -18.30 13.04
N THR A 131 17.89 -17.32 12.15
CA THR A 131 18.45 -15.97 12.35
C THR A 131 17.33 -14.95 12.37
N TYR A 132 17.33 -14.06 13.36
CA TYR A 132 16.33 -13.01 13.53
C TYR A 132 16.95 -11.69 13.99
N ASP A 133 16.29 -10.59 13.64
CA ASP A 133 16.52 -9.27 14.20
C ASP A 133 16.04 -9.21 15.65
N ASN A 134 16.89 -8.75 16.57
CA ASN A 134 16.55 -8.66 17.99
C ASN A 134 15.51 -7.57 18.28
N ALA A 135 15.45 -6.50 17.49
CA ALA A 135 14.58 -5.36 17.77
C ALA A 135 13.09 -5.73 17.72
N ALA A 136 12.70 -6.69 16.88
CA ALA A 136 11.32 -7.17 16.81
C ALA A 136 10.91 -8.05 18.02
N LYS A 137 11.88 -8.55 18.79
CA LYS A 137 11.65 -9.37 20.00
C LYS A 137 11.34 -8.51 21.24
N THR A 138 11.71 -7.24 21.23
CA THR A 138 11.76 -6.33 22.38
C THR A 138 10.80 -5.13 22.21
N PRO A 139 9.46 -5.34 22.16
CA PRO A 139 8.49 -4.33 21.76
C PRO A 139 8.54 -3.03 22.59
N LEU A 140 8.19 -1.91 21.97
CA LEU A 140 8.15 -0.58 22.61
C LEU A 140 7.06 -0.54 23.69
N ALA A 141 7.45 -0.31 24.94
CA ALA A 141 6.52 -0.18 26.05
C ALA A 141 5.70 1.12 25.95
N VAL A 142 4.38 1.00 25.98
CA VAL A 142 3.42 2.11 25.99
C VAL A 142 2.75 2.17 27.36
N ALA A 143 3.17 3.17 28.15
CA ALA A 143 2.66 3.45 29.48
C ALA A 143 1.26 4.09 29.45
N SER A 144 0.72 4.48 30.60
CA SER A 144 -0.62 5.10 30.69
C SER A 144 -0.67 6.49 30.07
N ASP A 145 -1.87 6.94 29.73
CA ASP A 145 -2.16 8.31 29.26
C ASP A 145 -1.37 8.67 27.99
N LYS A 146 -1.37 7.76 27.00
CA LYS A 146 -0.63 7.94 25.75
C LYS A 146 -1.58 8.06 24.57
N THR A 147 -1.31 9.04 23.71
CA THR A 147 -1.79 9.06 22.34
C THR A 147 -0.58 8.88 21.44
N LEU A 148 -0.54 7.79 20.66
CA LEU A 148 0.40 7.59 19.57
C LEU A 148 -0.37 7.72 18.26
N VAL A 149 0.00 8.66 17.40
CA VAL A 149 -0.75 8.98 16.18
C VAL A 149 0.16 9.25 14.98
N GLY A 150 -0.15 8.69 13.81
CA GLY A 150 0.59 8.99 12.58
C GLY A 150 0.03 10.15 11.78
N GLU A 151 0.91 10.91 11.13
CA GLU A 151 0.55 12.02 10.23
C GLU A 151 0.39 11.46 8.80
N GLY A 152 -0.84 11.44 8.27
CA GLY A 152 -1.12 10.82 6.98
C GLY A 152 -0.63 9.36 6.94
N THR A 153 -0.05 8.93 5.82
CA THR A 153 0.56 7.60 5.69
C THR A 153 1.98 7.48 6.26
N LYS A 154 2.49 8.52 6.95
CA LYS A 154 3.92 8.63 7.30
C LYS A 154 4.30 7.87 8.57
N GLY A 155 3.34 7.59 9.44
CA GLY A 155 3.58 7.00 10.76
C GLY A 155 3.88 5.50 10.73
N VAL A 156 5.09 5.11 10.35
CA VAL A 156 5.49 3.70 10.19
C VAL A 156 6.48 3.27 11.28
N LEU A 157 6.24 2.10 11.89
CA LEU A 157 7.17 1.37 12.77
C LEU A 157 7.65 0.12 12.02
N ASN A 158 8.88 0.17 11.51
CA ASN A 158 9.46 -0.87 10.67
C ASN A 158 10.48 -1.69 11.48
N GLY A 159 10.22 -2.99 11.67
CA GLY A 159 11.08 -3.90 12.43
C GLY A 159 10.80 -3.98 13.95
N LYS A 160 9.78 -3.29 14.49
CA LYS A 160 9.46 -3.32 15.93
C LYS A 160 7.99 -3.07 16.24
N GLY A 161 7.45 -3.84 17.19
CA GLY A 161 6.06 -3.75 17.65
C GLY A 161 5.87 -2.94 18.94
N LEU A 162 4.63 -2.89 19.42
CA LEU A 162 4.21 -2.20 20.64
C LEU A 162 3.80 -3.17 21.75
N ILE A 163 4.01 -2.80 23.01
CA ILE A 163 3.41 -3.44 24.18
C ILE A 163 2.74 -2.41 25.08
N VAL A 164 1.41 -2.38 25.09
CA VAL A 164 0.59 -1.52 25.95
C VAL A 164 0.55 -2.13 27.34
N THR A 165 1.27 -1.51 28.28
CA THR A 165 1.27 -1.87 29.70
C THR A 165 0.37 -0.95 30.54
N GLY A 166 0.14 0.27 30.06
CA GLY A 166 -0.68 1.28 30.73
C GLY A 166 -2.18 1.23 30.40
N SER A 167 -2.92 2.13 31.04
CA SER A 167 -4.35 2.38 30.80
C SER A 167 -4.56 3.78 30.19
N ASN A 168 -5.73 4.02 29.60
CA ASN A 168 -6.06 5.24 28.88
C ASN A 168 -5.06 5.50 27.73
N VAL A 169 -5.10 4.64 26.71
CA VAL A 169 -4.14 4.64 25.58
C VAL A 169 -4.89 4.68 24.26
N ILE A 170 -4.47 5.57 23.36
CA ILE A 170 -4.90 5.69 21.97
C ILE A 170 -3.71 5.39 21.06
N ILE A 171 -3.89 4.47 20.10
CA ILE A 171 -2.95 4.19 19.02
C ILE A 171 -3.73 4.37 17.72
N GLN A 172 -3.51 5.47 17.01
CA GLN A 172 -4.28 5.82 15.81
C GLN A 172 -3.38 6.01 14.58
N ASN A 173 -3.84 5.60 13.39
CA ASN A 173 -3.21 5.96 12.11
C ASN A 173 -1.72 5.60 11.97
N ILE A 174 -1.28 4.41 12.42
CA ILE A 174 0.12 3.96 12.27
C ILE A 174 0.25 2.59 11.59
N HIS A 175 1.35 2.36 10.88
CA HIS A 175 1.67 1.08 10.24
C HIS A 175 2.77 0.36 11.03
N ILE A 176 2.55 -0.90 11.41
CA ILE A 176 3.54 -1.74 12.09
C ILE A 176 3.90 -2.91 11.16
N THR A 177 5.17 -3.04 10.78
CA THR A 177 5.58 -3.99 9.73
C THR A 177 7.00 -4.56 9.85
N ASN A 178 7.23 -5.71 9.22
CA ASN A 178 8.53 -6.39 9.05
C ASN A 178 9.16 -6.96 10.34
N LEU A 179 8.35 -7.45 11.27
CA LEU A 179 8.79 -8.03 12.55
C LEU A 179 9.18 -9.51 12.38
N ASN A 180 10.32 -9.79 11.71
CA ASN A 180 10.79 -11.16 11.40
C ASN A 180 9.70 -12.09 10.82
N PRO A 181 9.06 -11.75 9.67
CA PRO A 181 7.91 -12.49 9.12
C PRO A 181 8.18 -13.98 8.87
N HIS A 182 9.44 -14.38 8.66
CA HIS A 182 9.87 -15.76 8.45
C HIS A 182 9.81 -16.65 9.71
N LEU A 183 9.58 -16.08 10.90
CA LEU A 183 9.69 -16.79 12.16
C LEU A 183 8.48 -16.61 13.09
N VAL A 184 7.86 -17.72 13.47
CA VAL A 184 6.98 -17.78 14.65
C VAL A 184 7.80 -17.39 15.88
N TRP A 185 7.26 -16.49 16.70
CA TRP A 185 7.94 -15.76 17.79
C TRP A 185 9.04 -14.78 17.37
N GLY A 186 9.14 -14.45 16.08
CA GLY A 186 10.02 -13.41 15.56
C GLY A 186 9.62 -11.98 15.98
N GLY A 187 8.33 -11.77 16.28
CA GLY A 187 7.78 -10.54 16.86
C GLY A 187 6.24 -10.51 16.76
N ASP A 188 5.59 -9.71 17.63
CA ASP A 188 4.15 -9.42 17.60
C ASP A 188 3.93 -7.93 17.30
N GLY A 189 2.90 -7.59 16.51
CA GLY A 189 2.60 -6.21 16.10
C GLY A 189 2.18 -5.31 17.27
N ILE A 190 1.05 -5.64 17.91
CA ILE A 190 0.57 -4.97 19.13
C ILE A 190 0.27 -6.01 20.21
N THR A 191 0.96 -5.91 21.35
CA THR A 191 0.57 -6.60 22.59
C THR A 191 -0.18 -5.65 23.51
N ILE A 192 -1.25 -6.10 24.15
CA ILE A 192 -1.83 -5.49 25.34
C ILE A 192 -1.58 -6.44 26.50
N ARG A 193 -0.77 -6.00 27.47
CA ARG A 193 -0.42 -6.76 28.68
C ARG A 193 0.02 -5.80 29.77
N GLY A 194 -0.81 -5.62 30.79
CA GLY A 194 -0.46 -4.76 31.93
C GLY A 194 0.56 -5.39 32.86
N GLU A 195 1.31 -4.54 33.57
CA GLU A 195 2.31 -4.95 34.55
C GLU A 195 1.67 -5.62 35.77
N GLY A 196 2.36 -6.60 36.36
CA GLY A 196 1.85 -7.36 37.52
C GLY A 196 0.56 -8.13 37.26
N ASP A 197 0.26 -8.47 36.00
CA ASP A 197 -1.01 -9.03 35.52
C ASP A 197 -2.25 -8.18 35.85
N VAL A 198 -2.09 -6.86 36.03
CA VAL A 198 -3.19 -5.90 36.16
C VAL A 198 -3.76 -5.60 34.77
N ALA A 199 -5.05 -5.86 34.55
CA ALA A 199 -5.70 -5.59 33.26
C ALA A 199 -5.68 -4.09 32.90
N PRO A 200 -5.12 -3.70 31.72
CA PRO A 200 -5.28 -2.36 31.16
C PRO A 200 -6.74 -1.95 30.99
N LYS A 201 -7.00 -0.64 31.07
CA LYS A 201 -8.35 -0.06 30.97
C LYS A 201 -8.39 1.07 29.94
N GLY A 202 -9.37 1.07 29.05
CA GLY A 202 -9.53 2.13 28.05
C GLY A 202 -8.36 2.14 27.05
N VAL A 203 -8.38 1.19 26.11
CA VAL A 203 -7.38 1.12 25.04
C VAL A 203 -8.09 1.17 23.68
N TRP A 204 -7.79 2.20 22.90
CA TRP A 204 -8.36 2.40 21.57
C TRP A 204 -7.25 2.26 20.51
N ILE A 205 -7.43 1.32 19.59
CA ILE A 205 -6.57 1.06 18.44
C ILE A 205 -7.41 1.36 17.20
N ASP A 206 -7.00 2.30 16.37
CA ASP A 206 -7.84 2.85 15.29
C ASP A 206 -7.06 3.19 14.03
N HIS A 207 -7.55 2.87 12.83
CA HIS A 207 -6.83 3.18 11.58
C HIS A 207 -5.37 2.68 11.55
N VAL A 208 -5.06 1.61 12.29
CA VAL A 208 -3.73 0.99 12.29
C VAL A 208 -3.62 0.01 11.13
N LYS A 209 -2.48 -0.07 10.46
CA LYS A 209 -2.13 -1.20 9.59
C LYS A 209 -1.13 -2.12 10.32
N VAL A 210 -1.33 -3.44 10.24
CA VAL A 210 -0.32 -4.43 10.68
C VAL A 210 -0.10 -5.44 9.55
N SER A 211 1.16 -5.62 9.14
CA SER A 211 1.57 -6.53 8.05
C SER A 211 2.93 -7.16 8.32
N SER A 212 3.30 -8.23 7.61
CA SER A 212 4.67 -8.80 7.64
C SER A 212 5.25 -9.04 9.05
N VAL A 213 4.43 -9.52 9.99
CA VAL A 213 4.85 -9.88 11.35
C VAL A 213 5.10 -11.37 11.48
N GLY A 214 6.06 -11.78 12.32
CA GLY A 214 6.40 -13.19 12.53
C GLY A 214 5.31 -13.97 13.28
N ARG A 215 4.64 -13.32 14.24
CA ARG A 215 3.56 -13.92 15.04
C ARG A 215 2.33 -12.99 15.12
N GLN A 216 1.77 -12.73 16.30
CA GLN A 216 0.44 -12.11 16.39
C GLN A 216 0.45 -10.69 15.81
N MET A 217 -0.51 -10.36 14.95
CA MET A 217 -0.75 -8.96 14.59
C MET A 217 -1.23 -8.18 15.82
N LEU A 218 -2.12 -8.80 16.60
CA LEU A 218 -2.57 -8.27 17.89
C LEU A 218 -2.76 -9.37 18.95
N VAL A 219 -2.33 -9.13 20.19
CA VAL A 219 -2.56 -10.05 21.32
C VAL A 219 -2.97 -9.31 22.59
N ILE A 220 -4.14 -9.65 23.13
CA ILE A 220 -4.52 -9.33 24.51
C ILE A 220 -4.10 -10.53 25.35
N ASN A 221 -3.12 -10.31 26.23
CA ASN A 221 -2.39 -11.37 26.93
C ASN A 221 -3.03 -11.68 28.32
N PHE A 222 -2.45 -12.59 29.10
CA PHE A 222 -3.05 -13.17 30.33
C PHE A 222 -3.48 -12.18 31.44
N SER A 223 -3.04 -10.92 31.42
CA SER A 223 -3.59 -9.87 32.30
C SER A 223 -5.08 -9.63 32.03
N GLY A 224 -5.53 -9.91 30.80
CA GLY A 224 -6.76 -9.38 30.22
C GLY A 224 -6.64 -7.87 29.95
N ALA A 225 -7.69 -7.29 29.37
CA ALA A 225 -7.85 -5.84 29.22
C ALA A 225 -9.34 -5.45 29.11
N THR A 226 -9.79 -4.51 29.93
CA THR A 226 -11.20 -4.06 29.98
C THR A 226 -11.40 -2.74 29.26
N GLY A 227 -12.52 -2.55 28.56
CA GLY A 227 -12.74 -1.34 27.78
C GLY A 227 -11.76 -1.17 26.61
N VAL A 228 -11.57 -2.22 25.81
CA VAL A 228 -10.71 -2.19 24.62
C VAL A 228 -11.56 -1.99 23.36
N THR A 229 -11.07 -1.22 22.39
CA THR A 229 -11.68 -1.15 21.06
C THR A 229 -10.60 -1.16 20.00
N ILE A 230 -10.73 -2.08 19.05
CA ILE A 230 -9.95 -2.16 17.83
C ILE A 230 -10.92 -1.80 16.72
N SER A 231 -10.77 -0.61 16.15
CA SER A 231 -11.66 -0.12 15.10
C SER A 231 -10.94 0.28 13.82
N ASN A 232 -11.66 0.20 12.70
CA ASN A 232 -11.24 0.76 11.40
C ASN A 232 -9.79 0.39 11.03
N SER A 233 -9.28 -0.76 11.42
CA SER A 233 -7.87 -1.11 11.27
C SER A 233 -7.68 -2.19 10.21
N ASP A 234 -6.52 -2.20 9.59
CA ASP A 234 -6.13 -3.03 8.46
C ASP A 234 -5.13 -4.11 8.90
N PHE A 235 -5.59 -5.36 8.89
CA PHE A 235 -4.83 -6.52 9.33
C PHE A 235 -4.51 -7.38 8.12
N ASP A 236 -3.38 -7.03 7.50
CA ASP A 236 -2.94 -7.52 6.19
C ASP A 236 -2.04 -8.74 6.34
N GLY A 237 -2.65 -9.90 6.13
CA GLY A 237 -2.01 -11.19 6.24
C GLY A 237 -1.24 -11.62 5.01
N ASN A 238 -1.13 -10.79 3.96
CA ASN A 238 -0.37 -11.14 2.77
C ASN A 238 1.12 -11.29 3.12
N THR A 239 1.65 -12.52 3.06
CA THR A 239 3.00 -12.82 3.51
C THR A 239 3.71 -13.84 2.64
N LYS A 240 4.99 -13.60 2.35
CA LYS A 240 5.88 -14.59 1.72
C LYS A 240 6.12 -15.82 2.61
N PHE A 241 5.86 -15.70 3.91
CA PHE A 241 6.13 -16.70 4.94
C PHE A 241 4.86 -16.98 5.77
N SER A 242 4.20 -18.10 5.51
CA SER A 242 2.88 -18.44 6.07
C SER A 242 2.90 -19.81 6.73
N ALA A 243 2.39 -19.96 7.97
CA ALA A 243 2.26 -21.26 8.61
C ALA A 243 1.32 -22.22 7.83
N SER A 244 0.46 -21.69 6.96
CA SER A 244 -0.43 -22.43 6.05
C SER A 244 0.20 -22.79 4.69
N CYS A 245 1.36 -22.21 4.32
CA CYS A 245 2.05 -22.42 3.03
C CYS A 245 1.20 -22.04 1.79
N ASP A 246 0.58 -20.87 1.83
CA ASP A 246 -0.38 -20.39 0.83
C ASP A 246 -0.45 -18.86 0.72
N GLY A 247 0.51 -18.16 1.33
CA GLY A 247 0.58 -16.70 1.35
C GLY A 247 -0.19 -16.05 2.49
N HIS A 248 -0.94 -16.81 3.29
CA HIS A 248 -1.87 -16.26 4.28
C HIS A 248 -1.33 -16.32 5.72
N HIS A 249 -1.48 -15.23 6.47
CA HIS A 249 -0.99 -15.15 7.85
C HIS A 249 -1.88 -15.88 8.85
N TYR A 250 -1.30 -16.79 9.63
CA TYR A 250 -2.07 -17.62 10.58
C TYR A 250 -2.31 -16.94 11.95
N TRP A 251 -1.52 -15.92 12.26
CA TRP A 251 -1.43 -15.34 13.59
C TRP A 251 -2.05 -13.93 13.61
N GLY A 252 -3.35 -13.83 13.36
CA GLY A 252 -4.08 -12.57 13.43
C GLY A 252 -4.17 -12.02 14.86
N PHE A 253 -5.14 -12.54 15.61
CA PHE A 253 -5.54 -12.05 16.92
C PHE A 253 -5.57 -13.17 17.96
N LEU A 254 -5.05 -12.89 19.15
CA LEU A 254 -5.16 -13.76 20.32
C LEU A 254 -5.73 -12.99 21.51
N VAL A 255 -6.97 -13.29 21.90
CA VAL A 255 -7.75 -12.52 22.90
C VAL A 255 -8.00 -13.35 24.16
N LEU A 256 -7.09 -13.22 25.13
CA LEU A 256 -7.04 -14.01 26.37
C LEU A 256 -7.26 -13.12 27.61
N GLY A 257 -7.12 -13.72 28.79
CA GLY A 257 -6.97 -13.05 30.07
C GLY A 257 -8.18 -13.17 30.99
N LYS A 258 -7.92 -13.08 32.31
CA LYS A 258 -8.91 -13.27 33.40
C LYS A 258 -10.22 -12.52 33.17
N LYS A 259 -10.15 -11.26 32.70
CA LYS A 259 -11.29 -10.54 32.14
C LYS A 259 -10.83 -9.66 30.98
N THR A 260 -11.47 -9.84 29.82
CA THR A 260 -11.28 -9.01 28.64
C THR A 260 -12.63 -8.54 28.09
N GLU A 261 -12.69 -7.27 27.67
CA GLU A 261 -13.89 -6.62 27.14
C GLU A 261 -13.50 -5.83 25.89
N LEU A 262 -13.86 -6.37 24.71
CA LEU A 262 -13.34 -5.90 23.42
C LEU A 262 -14.47 -5.58 22.43
N SER A 263 -14.43 -4.39 21.85
CA SER A 263 -15.12 -4.07 20.60
C SER A 263 -14.16 -4.25 19.43
N LEU A 264 -14.46 -5.19 18.53
CA LEU A 264 -13.76 -5.35 17.26
C LEU A 264 -14.70 -4.79 16.17
N ILE A 265 -14.47 -3.57 15.72
CA ILE A 265 -15.45 -2.77 14.95
C ILE A 265 -14.89 -2.32 13.59
N GLY A 266 -15.54 -2.69 12.49
CA GLY A 266 -15.24 -2.07 11.18
C GLY A 266 -13.82 -2.31 10.65
N ASN A 267 -13.13 -3.36 11.11
CA ASN A 267 -11.77 -3.69 10.67
C ASN A 267 -11.77 -4.46 9.35
N TYR A 268 -10.73 -4.28 8.55
CA TYR A 268 -10.39 -5.15 7.43
C TYR A 268 -9.40 -6.21 7.92
N ILE A 269 -9.77 -7.49 7.80
CA ILE A 269 -8.96 -8.61 8.29
C ILE A 269 -8.83 -9.59 7.13
N HIS A 270 -7.69 -9.60 6.45
CA HIS A 270 -7.58 -10.19 5.12
C HIS A 270 -6.29 -10.96 4.85
N HIS A 271 -6.34 -11.88 3.89
CA HIS A 271 -5.25 -12.81 3.58
C HIS A 271 -4.77 -13.59 4.83
N THR A 272 -5.69 -14.04 5.69
CA THR A 272 -5.35 -14.79 6.92
C THR A 272 -5.70 -16.28 6.82
N SER A 273 -5.11 -17.14 7.64
CA SER A 273 -5.39 -18.59 7.63
C SER A 273 -5.81 -19.17 8.98
N GLY A 274 -5.81 -18.35 10.03
CA GLY A 274 -6.25 -18.74 11.37
C GLY A 274 -6.45 -17.54 12.28
N ARG A 275 -6.92 -17.84 13.50
CA ARG A 275 -6.96 -16.90 14.65
C ARG A 275 -7.45 -15.51 14.27
N SER A 276 -8.54 -15.40 13.53
CA SER A 276 -9.03 -14.13 12.97
C SER A 276 -10.48 -13.87 13.39
N PRO A 277 -10.77 -13.64 14.68
CA PRO A 277 -9.88 -13.71 15.85
C PRO A 277 -9.91 -15.06 16.61
N LYS A 278 -8.92 -15.37 17.45
CA LYS A 278 -9.07 -16.37 18.54
C LYS A 278 -9.45 -15.69 19.86
N ILE A 279 -10.43 -16.24 20.57
CA ILE A 279 -10.96 -15.75 21.85
C ILE A 279 -10.97 -16.87 22.88
N GLY A 280 -10.36 -16.64 24.04
CA GLY A 280 -10.32 -17.59 25.15
C GLY A 280 -9.50 -18.85 24.86
N GLY A 281 -9.77 -19.90 25.63
CA GLY A 281 -9.05 -21.18 25.62
C GLY A 281 -8.45 -21.60 26.97
N HIS A 282 -8.75 -20.88 28.06
CA HIS A 282 -8.28 -21.20 29.41
C HIS A 282 -9.44 -21.15 30.42
N ASP A 283 -9.44 -22.08 31.37
CA ASP A 283 -10.47 -22.16 32.42
C ASP A 283 -10.40 -20.94 33.36
N GLY A 284 -11.56 -20.34 33.64
CA GLY A 284 -11.67 -19.17 34.52
C GLY A 284 -11.38 -17.82 33.85
N GLU A 285 -11.04 -17.79 32.57
CA GLU A 285 -10.99 -16.54 31.78
C GLU A 285 -12.39 -16.15 31.27
N ILE A 286 -12.63 -14.84 31.10
CA ILE A 286 -13.88 -14.30 30.54
C ILE A 286 -13.53 -13.19 29.53
N SER A 287 -13.60 -13.53 28.24
CA SER A 287 -13.38 -12.61 27.12
C SER A 287 -14.72 -12.31 26.43
N VAL A 288 -15.31 -11.15 26.76
CA VAL A 288 -16.54 -10.66 26.12
C VAL A 288 -16.16 -9.82 24.90
N VAL A 289 -16.63 -10.20 23.71
CA VAL A 289 -16.28 -9.54 22.45
C VAL A 289 -17.53 -9.15 21.65
N HIS A 290 -17.61 -7.89 21.26
CA HIS A 290 -18.56 -7.39 20.25
C HIS A 290 -17.84 -7.24 18.92
N ALA A 291 -18.03 -8.19 18.02
CA ALA A 291 -17.50 -8.15 16.66
C ALA A 291 -18.58 -7.58 15.73
N ALA A 292 -18.41 -6.32 15.30
CA ALA A 292 -19.42 -5.62 14.52
C ALA A 292 -18.87 -4.97 13.25
N ASN A 293 -19.55 -5.15 12.12
CA ASN A 293 -19.21 -4.53 10.83
C ASN A 293 -17.79 -4.77 10.29
N ASN A 294 -17.04 -5.74 10.77
CA ASN A 294 -15.73 -6.08 10.19
C ASN A 294 -15.90 -6.74 8.81
N TYR A 295 -14.91 -6.58 7.95
CA TYR A 295 -14.80 -7.26 6.67
C TYR A 295 -13.66 -8.30 6.73
N PHE A 296 -14.04 -9.57 6.72
CA PHE A 296 -13.13 -10.70 6.62
C PHE A 296 -13.02 -11.14 5.16
N PHE A 297 -11.81 -11.14 4.59
CA PHE A 297 -11.60 -11.35 3.15
C PHE A 297 -10.42 -12.28 2.85
N GLU A 298 -10.57 -13.21 1.89
CA GLU A 298 -9.56 -14.21 1.50
C GLU A 298 -8.94 -14.89 2.73
N ASN A 299 -9.67 -15.86 3.31
CA ASN A 299 -9.14 -16.66 4.41
C ASN A 299 -9.16 -18.15 4.05
N SER A 300 -7.94 -18.71 3.93
CA SER A 300 -7.67 -20.06 3.42
C SER A 300 -7.86 -21.18 4.45
N GLY A 301 -8.17 -20.83 5.69
CA GLY A 301 -8.24 -21.73 6.84
C GLY A 301 -9.48 -21.46 7.68
N HIS A 302 -9.34 -20.74 8.79
CA HIS A 302 -10.47 -20.30 9.62
C HIS A 302 -10.34 -18.85 10.09
N ALA A 303 -11.49 -18.22 10.36
CA ALA A 303 -11.58 -16.91 10.99
C ALA A 303 -11.77 -17.04 12.52
N PHE A 304 -13.01 -17.12 13.02
CA PHE A 304 -13.28 -17.15 14.46
C PHE A 304 -12.91 -18.49 15.12
N ASP A 305 -12.18 -18.43 16.23
CA ASP A 305 -11.88 -19.53 17.12
C ASP A 305 -12.30 -19.12 18.54
N VAL A 306 -13.57 -19.41 18.91
CA VAL A 306 -14.18 -19.02 20.19
C VAL A 306 -14.24 -20.24 21.11
N ALA A 307 -13.27 -20.33 22.02
CA ALA A 307 -13.10 -21.46 22.95
C ALA A 307 -13.58 -21.13 24.38
N THR A 308 -13.28 -21.99 25.37
CA THR A 308 -13.59 -21.78 26.80
C THR A 308 -13.33 -20.35 27.25
N GLY A 309 -14.31 -19.74 27.92
CA GLY A 309 -14.22 -18.36 28.41
C GLY A 309 -14.49 -17.27 27.36
N GLY A 310 -14.57 -17.61 26.07
CA GLY A 310 -15.01 -16.70 25.02
C GLY A 310 -16.53 -16.51 25.01
N TYR A 311 -16.97 -15.26 24.95
CA TYR A 311 -18.38 -14.85 24.83
C TYR A 311 -18.51 -13.78 23.75
N VAL A 312 -18.85 -14.19 22.53
CA VAL A 312 -18.77 -13.32 21.35
C VAL A 312 -20.16 -13.06 20.77
N LEU A 313 -20.46 -11.81 20.43
CA LEU A 313 -21.55 -11.42 19.53
C LEU A 313 -20.96 -10.98 18.20
N ALA A 314 -21.26 -11.70 17.12
CA ALA A 314 -20.97 -11.27 15.76
C ALA A 314 -22.24 -10.77 15.06
N GLU A 315 -22.32 -9.49 14.75
CA GLU A 315 -23.44 -8.90 13.98
C GLU A 315 -22.96 -7.91 12.91
N GLY A 316 -23.65 -7.87 11.77
CA GLY A 316 -23.34 -6.96 10.67
C GLY A 316 -21.96 -7.14 10.03
N ASN A 317 -21.21 -8.21 10.31
CA ASN A 317 -19.91 -8.47 9.68
C ASN A 317 -20.10 -9.05 8.26
N TYR A 318 -19.13 -8.82 7.39
CA TYR A 318 -19.11 -9.37 6.04
C TYR A 318 -17.95 -10.36 5.89
N PHE A 319 -18.23 -11.56 5.37
CA PHE A 319 -17.25 -12.60 5.09
C PHE A 319 -17.21 -12.86 3.57
N ALA A 320 -16.05 -12.69 2.94
CA ALA A 320 -15.82 -12.98 1.52
C ALA A 320 -14.62 -13.92 1.34
N SER A 321 -14.77 -15.01 0.59
CA SER A 321 -13.70 -16.02 0.42
C SER A 321 -13.15 -16.59 1.74
N VAL A 322 -13.97 -16.66 2.80
CA VAL A 322 -13.56 -17.18 4.12
C VAL A 322 -13.98 -18.64 4.25
N LYS A 323 -13.01 -19.55 4.14
CA LYS A 323 -13.25 -21.00 4.09
C LYS A 323 -14.04 -21.54 5.30
N SER A 324 -13.65 -21.15 6.51
CA SER A 324 -14.38 -21.47 7.76
C SER A 324 -14.58 -20.20 8.58
N PRO A 325 -15.74 -19.51 8.48
CA PRO A 325 -16.02 -18.30 9.25
C PRO A 325 -15.91 -18.47 10.77
N ASN A 326 -16.20 -19.67 11.29
CA ASN A 326 -15.79 -20.07 12.63
C ASN A 326 -15.46 -21.57 12.72
N LEU A 327 -14.71 -21.93 13.75
CA LEU A 327 -14.64 -23.29 14.28
C LEU A 327 -15.83 -23.55 15.22
N ASP A 328 -16.30 -24.80 15.27
CA ASP A 328 -17.37 -25.24 16.18
C ASP A 328 -16.73 -25.82 17.45
N ASP A 329 -16.34 -24.95 18.39
CA ASP A 329 -15.78 -25.36 19.68
C ASP A 329 -16.92 -25.48 20.73
N PRO A 330 -17.23 -26.69 21.21
CA PRO A 330 -18.36 -26.91 22.13
C PRO A 330 -18.17 -26.28 23.52
N THR A 331 -16.98 -25.75 23.84
CA THR A 331 -16.67 -25.11 25.13
C THR A 331 -16.90 -23.59 25.12
N GLY A 332 -16.93 -22.96 23.95
CA GLY A 332 -17.11 -21.53 23.79
C GLY A 332 -18.57 -21.07 23.75
N ASN A 333 -18.75 -19.76 23.56
CA ASN A 333 -20.07 -19.13 23.52
C ASN A 333 -20.11 -18.07 22.43
N PHE A 334 -20.92 -18.28 21.39
CA PHE A 334 -20.93 -17.45 20.19
C PHE A 334 -22.36 -17.15 19.71
N LEU A 335 -22.81 -15.91 19.91
CA LEU A 335 -24.08 -15.41 19.40
C LEU A 335 -23.90 -14.97 17.94
N VAL A 336 -24.55 -15.71 17.04
CA VAL A 336 -24.62 -15.42 15.61
C VAL A 336 -26.10 -15.35 15.24
N PRO A 337 -26.63 -14.17 14.88
CA PRO A 337 -28.04 -14.01 14.60
C PRO A 337 -28.45 -14.76 13.34
N LYS A 338 -29.59 -15.44 13.44
CA LYS A 338 -30.32 -16.09 12.34
C LYS A 338 -31.57 -15.29 11.97
N ALA A 339 -32.07 -14.46 12.88
CA ALA A 339 -33.04 -13.40 12.61
C ALA A 339 -32.67 -12.11 13.35
N ALA A 340 -33.15 -10.97 12.86
CA ALA A 340 -32.92 -9.67 13.48
C ALA A 340 -33.41 -9.62 14.95
N GLY A 341 -34.48 -10.34 15.28
CA GLY A 341 -35.05 -10.37 16.63
C GLY A 341 -34.17 -11.03 17.71
N ASP A 342 -33.15 -11.80 17.35
CA ASP A 342 -32.36 -12.63 18.28
C ASP A 342 -31.65 -11.77 19.35
N CYS A 343 -31.27 -10.53 19.02
CA CYS A 343 -30.62 -9.60 19.93
C CYS A 343 -31.55 -8.94 20.96
N LYS A 344 -32.88 -9.06 20.82
CA LYS A 344 -33.82 -8.27 21.67
C LYS A 344 -33.72 -8.62 23.15
N ALA A 345 -33.52 -9.89 23.48
CA ALA A 345 -33.32 -10.32 24.85
C ALA A 345 -31.99 -9.77 25.43
N ALA A 346 -30.87 -10.04 24.75
CA ALA A 346 -29.53 -9.64 25.18
C ALA A 346 -29.37 -8.11 25.22
N ILE A 347 -29.44 -7.45 24.06
CA ILE A 347 -29.05 -6.04 23.89
C ILE A 347 -30.24 -5.11 23.60
N GLY A 348 -31.48 -5.58 23.65
CA GLY A 348 -32.67 -4.70 23.64
C GLY A 348 -33.01 -4.04 22.30
N ARG A 349 -32.23 -4.31 21.25
CA ARG A 349 -32.50 -3.91 19.85
C ARG A 349 -32.45 -5.13 18.94
N ASP A 350 -32.90 -4.95 17.69
CA ASP A 350 -32.63 -5.90 16.63
C ASP A 350 -31.10 -5.99 16.32
N CYS A 351 -30.64 -7.17 15.92
CA CYS A 351 -29.29 -7.39 15.40
C CYS A 351 -29.15 -6.85 13.97
N GLN A 352 -27.92 -6.60 13.53
CA GLN A 352 -27.61 -6.61 12.10
C GLN A 352 -27.18 -8.00 11.63
N MET A 353 -27.68 -8.43 10.48
CA MET A 353 -27.32 -9.74 9.93
C MET A 353 -25.89 -9.73 9.39
N ASN A 354 -25.10 -10.76 9.70
CA ASN A 354 -23.84 -11.00 9.01
C ASN A 354 -24.12 -11.43 7.56
N VAL A 355 -23.24 -11.07 6.61
CA VAL A 355 -23.33 -11.51 5.21
C VAL A 355 -22.15 -12.41 4.88
N LEU A 356 -22.43 -13.49 4.16
CA LEU A 356 -21.45 -14.47 3.72
C LEU A 356 -21.51 -14.57 2.20
N LYS A 357 -20.35 -14.38 1.55
CA LYS A 357 -20.16 -14.53 0.11
C LYS A 357 -19.00 -15.49 -0.10
N ASP A 358 -19.23 -16.55 -0.90
CA ASP A 358 -18.22 -17.55 -1.28
C ASP A 358 -17.39 -18.07 -0.09
N SER A 359 -18.06 -18.18 1.07
CA SER A 359 -17.49 -18.50 2.38
C SER A 359 -18.17 -19.75 2.94
N GLY A 360 -17.57 -20.39 3.95
CA GLY A 360 -18.19 -21.47 4.71
C GLY A 360 -19.40 -21.03 5.54
N THR A 361 -19.90 -21.87 6.44
CA THR A 361 -21.02 -21.51 7.32
C THR A 361 -20.52 -20.77 8.56
N LEU A 362 -21.25 -19.73 8.99
CA LEU A 362 -21.08 -19.11 10.30
C LEU A 362 -22.20 -19.61 11.24
N THR A 363 -21.82 -20.26 12.34
CA THR A 363 -22.73 -20.97 13.26
C THR A 363 -22.55 -20.49 14.69
N GLY A 364 -23.63 -20.00 15.30
CA GLY A 364 -23.67 -19.63 16.71
C GLY A 364 -24.14 -20.76 17.64
N TYR A 365 -23.53 -20.84 18.82
CA TYR A 365 -23.67 -21.88 19.85
C TYR A 365 -23.60 -21.26 21.26
N SER A 366 -24.25 -21.87 22.27
CA SER A 366 -24.31 -21.31 23.65
C SER A 366 -24.77 -19.83 23.71
N GLN A 367 -25.70 -19.45 22.83
CA GLN A 367 -26.06 -18.04 22.56
C GLN A 367 -26.74 -17.34 23.76
N ASP A 368 -27.44 -18.10 24.59
CA ASP A 368 -28.07 -17.70 25.85
C ASP A 368 -27.03 -17.19 26.86
N LYS A 369 -25.89 -17.88 26.99
CA LYS A 369 -24.80 -17.50 27.89
C LYS A 369 -24.10 -16.22 27.44
N VAL A 370 -23.99 -16.00 26.13
CA VAL A 370 -23.53 -14.69 25.58
C VAL A 370 -24.52 -13.60 25.96
N GLY A 371 -25.83 -13.83 25.79
CA GLY A 371 -26.86 -12.88 26.17
C GLY A 371 -26.82 -12.48 27.66
N ALA A 372 -26.48 -13.42 28.55
CA ALA A 372 -26.24 -13.14 29.96
C ALA A 372 -25.05 -12.18 30.17
N GLN A 373 -23.87 -12.49 29.62
CA GLN A 373 -22.67 -11.63 29.74
C GLN A 373 -22.87 -10.23 29.14
N LEU A 374 -23.67 -10.11 28.07
CA LEU A 374 -23.97 -8.83 27.44
C LEU A 374 -24.92 -7.93 28.25
N THR A 375 -25.51 -8.42 29.34
CA THR A 375 -26.51 -7.65 30.12
C THR A 375 -25.89 -6.43 30.82
N ASP A 376 -24.75 -6.60 31.50
CA ASP A 376 -24.10 -5.52 32.26
C ASP A 376 -23.38 -4.51 31.34
N VAL A 377 -22.86 -4.99 30.22
CA VAL A 377 -22.10 -4.19 29.22
C VAL A 377 -22.98 -3.68 28.07
N LYS A 378 -24.29 -3.93 28.14
CA LYS A 378 -25.31 -3.65 27.12
C LYS A 378 -25.20 -2.25 26.53
N LYS A 379 -24.96 -1.22 27.36
CA LYS A 379 -24.86 0.16 26.88
C LYS A 379 -23.72 0.31 25.87
N LEU A 380 -22.51 -0.14 26.20
CA LEU A 380 -21.33 -0.05 25.33
C LEU A 380 -21.55 -0.74 23.97
N VAL A 381 -22.23 -1.89 23.97
CA VAL A 381 -22.60 -2.69 22.78
C VAL A 381 -23.74 -2.07 21.95
N THR A 382 -24.52 -1.14 22.53
CA THR A 382 -25.62 -0.44 21.86
C THR A 382 -25.32 1.02 21.51
N ASP A 383 -24.34 1.64 22.16
CA ASP A 383 -23.81 2.96 21.80
C ASP A 383 -23.16 2.93 20.40
N TYR A 384 -22.50 1.82 20.05
CA TYR A 384 -22.09 1.59 18.66
C TYR A 384 -23.29 1.19 17.77
N LYS A 385 -23.61 2.06 16.82
CA LYS A 385 -24.68 1.86 15.84
C LYS A 385 -24.22 0.94 14.70
N VAL A 386 -24.38 -0.36 14.91
CA VAL A 386 -24.11 -1.38 13.88
C VAL A 386 -24.94 -1.12 12.61
N ALA A 387 -24.26 -1.13 11.46
CA ALA A 387 -24.86 -0.99 10.13
C ALA A 387 -25.16 -2.36 9.49
N ALA A 388 -25.87 -2.38 8.36
CA ALA A 388 -25.95 -3.58 7.54
C ALA A 388 -24.55 -3.98 7.02
N ALA A 389 -24.28 -5.28 6.90
CA ALA A 389 -22.96 -5.76 6.50
C ALA A 389 -22.53 -5.28 5.11
N SER A 390 -21.30 -4.80 5.00
CA SER A 390 -20.72 -4.23 3.78
C SER A 390 -19.32 -4.77 3.53
N GLN A 391 -18.98 -5.04 2.26
CA GLN A 391 -17.59 -5.18 1.86
C GLN A 391 -16.86 -3.84 1.99
N PHE A 392 -15.61 -3.89 2.42
CA PHE A 392 -14.68 -2.80 2.19
C PHE A 392 -13.92 -3.00 0.88
N SER A 393 -13.25 -1.95 0.45
CA SER A 393 -12.36 -1.94 -0.72
C SER A 393 -11.15 -1.14 -0.31
N GLU A 394 -9.95 -1.67 -0.53
CA GLU A 394 -8.67 -1.08 -0.06
C GLU A 394 -8.55 0.42 -0.39
N ALA A 395 -9.06 0.87 -1.54
CA ALA A 395 -9.10 2.27 -1.94
C ALA A 395 -10.02 3.21 -1.11
N LYS A 396 -10.75 2.76 -0.06
CA LYS A 396 -11.78 3.60 0.59
C LYS A 396 -11.30 4.54 1.69
N GLY A 397 -10.07 4.40 2.22
CA GLY A 397 -9.50 5.31 3.23
C GLY A 397 -10.26 5.37 4.57
N ASN A 398 -11.27 4.51 4.78
CA ASN A 398 -12.08 4.44 6.01
C ASN A 398 -11.55 3.40 7.01
N PHE A 399 -10.38 2.83 6.73
CA PHE A 399 -9.72 1.83 7.57
C PHE A 399 -8.24 1.72 7.20
N GLY A 400 -7.41 1.23 8.12
CA GLY A 400 -5.95 1.24 7.98
C GLY A 400 -5.39 2.66 7.99
N VAL A 401 -4.11 2.80 7.67
CA VAL A 401 -3.44 4.11 7.71
C VAL A 401 -3.85 4.97 6.52
N GLY A 402 -4.22 6.21 6.80
CA GLY A 402 -4.65 7.18 5.81
C GLY A 402 -4.63 8.61 6.35
N GLU A 403 -5.56 9.42 5.89
CA GLU A 403 -5.62 10.85 6.18
C GLU A 403 -6.92 11.12 6.94
N LEU A 404 -6.81 11.22 8.27
CA LEU A 404 -7.96 11.31 9.16
C LEU A 404 -8.34 12.77 9.40
N ASP A 405 -9.39 13.24 8.74
CA ASP A 405 -9.95 14.57 8.96
C ASP A 405 -10.23 14.81 10.45
N GLY A 406 -9.67 15.88 11.02
CA GLY A 406 -9.80 16.26 12.43
C GLY A 406 -11.18 16.83 12.82
N ALA A 407 -12.28 16.32 12.24
CA ALA A 407 -13.64 16.81 12.46
C ALA A 407 -14.67 15.67 12.54
N SER A 408 -15.53 15.68 13.56
CA SER A 408 -16.44 14.57 13.87
C SER A 408 -17.54 14.35 12.82
N SER A 409 -17.54 13.19 12.16
CA SER A 409 -18.57 12.75 11.20
C SER A 409 -19.55 11.74 11.83
N GLY A 410 -20.41 12.20 12.74
CA GLY A 410 -21.49 11.37 13.30
C GLY A 410 -22.43 10.83 12.20
N ALA A 411 -22.60 9.50 12.14
CA ALA A 411 -23.23 8.77 11.03
C ALA A 411 -24.70 9.14 10.75
N LYS A 412 -24.91 10.17 9.90
CA LYS A 412 -26.21 10.71 9.51
C LYS A 412 -26.94 9.75 8.57
N ALA A 413 -28.06 9.20 9.03
CA ALA A 413 -28.82 8.20 8.26
C ALA A 413 -29.55 8.82 7.05
N PRO A 414 -29.60 8.13 5.89
CA PRO A 414 -30.49 8.49 4.80
C PRO A 414 -31.96 8.29 5.21
N THR A 415 -32.81 9.28 4.95
CA THR A 415 -34.26 9.19 5.15
C THR A 415 -34.92 8.47 3.98
N THR A 416 -35.56 7.33 4.23
CA THR A 416 -36.30 6.56 3.22
C THR A 416 -37.81 6.77 3.33
N GLN A 417 -38.47 7.11 2.22
CA GLN A 417 -39.91 6.91 2.04
C GLN A 417 -40.16 5.53 1.38
N PRO A 418 -41.29 4.86 1.65
CA PRO A 418 -41.46 3.45 1.32
C PRO A 418 -42.04 3.21 -0.08
N THR A 419 -41.43 2.29 -0.83
CA THR A 419 -42.02 1.64 -2.01
C THR A 419 -42.31 0.15 -1.73
N LYS A 420 -43.38 -0.39 -2.33
CA LYS A 420 -44.00 -1.66 -1.91
C LYS A 420 -43.23 -2.90 -2.38
N ALA A 421 -43.29 -3.97 -1.59
CA ALA A 421 -42.78 -5.29 -1.93
C ALA A 421 -43.76 -6.09 -2.83
N PRO A 422 -43.26 -6.94 -3.77
CA PRO A 422 -44.03 -8.00 -4.40
C PRO A 422 -44.23 -9.21 -3.47
N VAL A 423 -45.25 -10.04 -3.74
CA VAL A 423 -45.63 -11.20 -2.92
C VAL A 423 -45.09 -12.51 -3.54
N ALA A 424 -44.77 -13.49 -2.69
CA ALA A 424 -44.26 -14.80 -3.12
C ALA A 424 -45.35 -15.77 -3.60
N THR A 425 -45.02 -16.60 -4.60
CA THR A 425 -45.84 -17.73 -5.08
C THR A 425 -45.01 -19.02 -5.19
N LYS A 426 -45.67 -20.18 -5.04
CA LYS A 426 -45.03 -21.49 -4.81
C LYS A 426 -44.64 -22.24 -6.09
N SER A 427 -43.66 -23.15 -5.96
CA SER A 427 -43.28 -24.16 -6.94
C SER A 427 -44.34 -25.27 -7.14
N PRO A 428 -44.15 -26.11 -8.18
CA PRO A 428 -44.27 -27.56 -8.04
C PRO A 428 -42.96 -28.30 -8.39
N SER A 429 -42.96 -29.63 -8.28
CA SER A 429 -41.76 -30.49 -8.18
C SER A 429 -41.72 -31.66 -9.17
N THR A 430 -40.50 -32.11 -9.54
CA THR A 430 -40.19 -33.49 -9.97
C THR A 430 -38.80 -33.88 -9.43
N THR A 431 -38.66 -34.82 -8.49
CA THR A 431 -38.63 -36.30 -8.65
C THR A 431 -37.29 -36.81 -9.20
N ALA A 432 -36.63 -37.72 -8.45
CA ALA A 432 -35.36 -38.35 -8.78
C ALA A 432 -35.51 -39.85 -9.13
N PRO A 433 -34.55 -40.47 -9.85
CA PRO A 433 -34.34 -41.92 -9.92
C PRO A 433 -33.23 -42.39 -8.96
N ALA A 434 -33.10 -43.72 -8.78
CA ALA A 434 -32.31 -44.35 -7.72
C ALA A 434 -31.09 -45.16 -8.21
N GLU A 435 -30.42 -45.82 -7.25
CA GLU A 435 -29.19 -46.61 -7.40
C GLU A 435 -29.26 -47.76 -8.42
N THR A 436 -28.10 -48.20 -8.91
CA THR A 436 -27.88 -49.58 -9.37
C THR A 436 -26.45 -50.03 -9.08
N LYS A 437 -26.23 -51.34 -8.95
CA LYS A 437 -25.01 -51.96 -8.40
C LYS A 437 -24.28 -52.81 -9.46
N ALA A 438 -22.95 -52.88 -9.38
CA ALA A 438 -22.11 -53.55 -10.37
C ALA A 438 -22.10 -55.09 -10.29
N PRO A 439 -21.70 -55.78 -11.38
CA PRO A 439 -21.11 -57.12 -11.35
C PRO A 439 -19.69 -57.19 -11.97
N ASN A 440 -18.97 -58.29 -11.69
CA ASN A 440 -17.62 -58.63 -12.18
C ASN A 440 -17.69 -59.33 -13.60
N THR A 441 -16.66 -59.91 -14.26
CA THR A 441 -15.41 -60.58 -13.81
C THR A 441 -14.42 -60.94 -14.97
N GLN A 442 -13.11 -61.00 -14.66
CA GLN A 442 -12.04 -61.96 -15.11
C GLN A 442 -11.42 -62.02 -16.55
N GLY A 443 -10.09 -62.34 -16.57
CA GLY A 443 -9.22 -62.73 -17.72
C GLY A 443 -8.13 -61.67 -18.05
N SER A 444 -6.82 -61.79 -17.80
CA SER A 444 -5.79 -62.88 -17.93
C SER A 444 -5.44 -63.18 -19.41
N VAL A 445 -4.18 -63.24 -19.88
CA VAL A 445 -2.92 -63.84 -19.34
C VAL A 445 -1.63 -63.08 -19.79
N ASP A 446 -0.61 -63.06 -18.91
CA ASP A 446 0.90 -63.12 -19.04
C ASP A 446 1.59 -62.96 -20.44
N THR A 447 2.85 -62.50 -20.62
CA THR A 447 4.09 -62.41 -19.77
C THR A 447 4.89 -61.10 -20.04
N GLY A 448 5.93 -60.67 -19.29
CA GLY A 448 6.56 -61.16 -18.04
C GLY A 448 8.12 -61.04 -18.04
N ALA A 449 8.73 -60.77 -16.87
CA ALA A 449 10.18 -60.81 -16.51
C ALA A 449 11.18 -59.78 -17.15
N SER A 450 12.22 -59.25 -16.47
CA SER A 450 12.54 -59.21 -15.02
C SER A 450 13.66 -58.18 -14.66
N THR A 451 13.78 -57.92 -13.34
CA THR A 451 14.80 -57.15 -12.56
C THR A 451 14.52 -55.64 -12.37
N THR A 452 14.85 -54.99 -11.24
CA THR A 452 15.59 -55.41 -10.00
C THR A 452 14.98 -54.80 -8.70
N GLN A 453 15.70 -54.89 -7.57
CA GLN A 453 15.37 -54.35 -6.23
C GLN A 453 16.04 -52.97 -5.98
N GLY A 454 15.70 -52.17 -4.95
CA GLY A 454 14.77 -52.36 -3.82
C GLY A 454 14.63 -51.09 -2.94
N SER A 455 13.91 -51.14 -1.81
CA SER A 455 13.57 -49.95 -0.98
C SER A 455 13.29 -50.27 0.51
N GLY A 456 13.58 -49.32 1.41
CA GLY A 456 13.15 -49.26 2.83
C GLY A 456 13.86 -50.22 3.81
N SER A 457 13.71 -50.11 5.14
CA SER A 457 13.17 -49.04 6.04
C SER A 457 13.50 -49.38 7.52
N THR A 458 12.91 -48.69 8.53
CA THR A 458 12.88 -48.99 10.00
C THR A 458 14.22 -48.80 10.78
N ASP A 459 14.34 -48.62 12.12
CA ASP A 459 13.57 -48.04 13.27
C ASP A 459 14.48 -48.12 14.55
N ALA A 460 14.29 -47.50 15.74
CA ALA A 460 13.51 -46.37 16.28
C ALA A 460 13.95 -46.05 17.75
N THR A 461 13.14 -45.28 18.51
CA THR A 461 12.97 -45.22 20.00
C THR A 461 13.88 -44.42 20.98
N THR A 462 13.20 -43.76 21.94
CA THR A 462 13.49 -43.49 23.39
C THR A 462 14.35 -42.30 23.92
N SER A 463 13.64 -41.24 24.36
CA SER A 463 13.54 -40.68 25.75
C SER A 463 14.62 -39.79 26.45
N VAL A 464 14.18 -38.57 26.86
CA VAL A 464 14.30 -37.92 28.22
C VAL A 464 15.70 -37.52 28.75
N PRO A 465 15.95 -36.23 29.11
CA PRO A 465 15.94 -35.81 30.54
C PRO A 465 15.57 -34.33 30.88
N THR A 466 15.52 -34.03 32.19
CA THR A 466 15.11 -32.77 32.86
C THR A 466 16.24 -31.86 33.38
N LYS A 467 15.93 -30.56 33.63
CA LYS A 467 16.34 -29.65 34.76
C LYS A 467 17.02 -28.29 34.42
N THR A 468 16.41 -27.22 34.96
CA THR A 468 16.93 -25.87 35.34
C THR A 468 17.71 -25.92 36.70
N PRO A 469 18.21 -24.81 37.36
CA PRO A 469 17.99 -23.35 37.16
C PRO A 469 19.20 -22.37 37.37
N SER A 470 18.93 -21.05 37.21
CA SER A 470 19.53 -19.88 37.94
C SER A 470 20.97 -19.42 37.58
N THR A 471 21.46 -18.20 37.88
CA THR A 471 21.04 -17.14 38.84
C THR A 471 21.16 -15.67 38.33
N THR A 472 20.38 -14.76 38.96
CA THR A 472 20.53 -13.27 39.06
C THR A 472 21.76 -12.88 39.97
N PRO A 473 22.06 -11.62 40.44
CA PRO A 473 21.22 -10.38 40.56
C PRO A 473 21.89 -8.96 40.42
N SER A 474 21.09 -7.88 40.60
CA SER A 474 21.43 -6.60 41.32
C SER A 474 22.40 -5.54 40.68
N THR A 475 22.40 -4.22 41.01
CA THR A 475 21.54 -3.31 41.84
C THR A 475 21.89 -1.79 41.65
N THR A 476 20.89 -0.87 41.75
CA THR A 476 20.95 0.53 42.34
C THR A 476 21.89 1.62 41.73
N THR A 477 21.76 2.96 41.86
CA THR A 477 20.76 3.92 42.46
C THR A 477 20.92 5.34 41.84
N ALA A 478 19.99 6.27 42.10
CA ALA A 478 20.08 7.72 41.80
C ALA A 478 20.85 8.53 42.89
N PRO A 479 21.03 9.88 42.81
CA PRO A 479 19.95 10.84 43.19
C PRO A 479 19.94 12.20 42.42
N SER A 480 19.21 13.19 42.96
CA SER A 480 18.70 14.43 42.33
C SER A 480 19.34 15.77 42.77
N SER A 481 19.06 16.87 42.06
CA SER A 481 18.97 18.24 42.64
C SER A 481 18.04 19.19 41.83
N THR A 482 17.76 20.39 42.35
CA THR A 482 16.66 21.30 41.94
C THR A 482 17.09 22.77 41.78
N ASN A 483 16.35 23.59 41.02
CA ASN A 483 15.90 24.96 41.39
C ASN A 483 15.16 25.73 40.25
N LYS A 484 14.48 26.85 40.61
CA LYS A 484 13.72 27.78 39.74
C LYS A 484 13.81 29.22 40.29
N PRO A 485 13.81 30.28 39.45
CA PRO A 485 12.77 31.33 39.56
C PRO A 485 12.30 31.96 38.22
N THR A 486 11.38 32.95 38.30
CA THR A 486 10.68 33.73 37.24
C THR A 486 10.38 35.15 37.80
N PRO A 487 10.14 36.29 37.07
CA PRO A 487 8.83 36.55 36.38
C PRO A 487 8.72 37.70 35.29
N ASN A 488 7.46 37.99 34.85
CA ASN A 488 6.85 39.21 34.23
C ASN A 488 7.17 39.62 32.74
N VAL A 489 6.28 39.59 31.72
CA VAL A 489 4.95 40.26 31.47
C VAL A 489 5.08 41.80 31.30
N PRO A 490 4.67 42.47 30.17
CA PRO A 490 3.28 42.55 29.63
C PRO A 490 3.07 42.65 28.08
N ALA A 491 1.78 42.80 27.66
CA ALA A 491 1.26 43.03 26.28
C ALA A 491 0.90 44.54 26.03
N PRO A 492 0.04 45.05 25.09
CA PRO A 492 -1.10 44.50 24.28
C PRO A 492 -0.76 44.41 22.75
N THR A 493 -1.53 44.70 21.66
CA THR A 493 -2.83 45.39 21.33
C THR A 493 -3.49 44.92 20.00
N ASP A 494 -4.83 45.02 19.97
CA ASP A 494 -5.77 45.34 18.86
C ASP A 494 -5.98 44.43 17.61
N ALA A 495 -7.12 44.67 16.93
CA ALA A 495 -7.80 43.75 16.00
C ALA A 495 -8.34 44.46 14.71
N PRO A 496 -9.49 44.08 14.10
CA PRO A 496 -9.54 43.08 13.02
C PRO A 496 -10.06 43.63 11.67
N ASN A 497 -9.84 42.91 10.55
CA ASN A 497 -10.76 43.00 9.41
C ASN A 497 -10.83 41.75 8.51
N GLN A 498 -12.07 41.51 8.06
CA GLN A 498 -12.63 40.64 6.99
C GLN A 498 -11.74 39.63 6.22
N SER A 499 -12.25 38.40 6.11
CA SER A 499 -11.71 37.31 5.30
C SER A 499 -12.24 37.31 3.85
N GLN A 500 -11.36 36.96 2.92
CA GLN A 500 -11.65 36.75 1.49
C GLN A 500 -11.34 35.27 1.13
N PRO A 501 -12.04 34.63 0.15
CA PRO A 501 -11.79 33.22 -0.16
C PRO A 501 -10.39 32.95 -0.72
N PRO A 502 -9.78 31.78 -0.44
CA PRO A 502 -8.43 31.44 -0.89
C PRO A 502 -8.36 31.17 -2.40
N SER A 503 -7.22 31.51 -3.00
CA SER A 503 -6.92 31.36 -4.43
C SER A 503 -5.74 30.43 -4.68
N GLY A 504 -5.84 29.56 -5.69
CA GLY A 504 -4.71 28.96 -6.43
C GLY A 504 -3.63 28.24 -5.62
N SER A 505 -3.72 26.92 -5.49
CA SER A 505 -2.55 26.08 -5.15
C SER A 505 -1.63 25.96 -6.36
N SER A 506 -0.31 26.01 -6.15
CA SER A 506 0.69 25.74 -7.20
C SER A 506 1.71 24.71 -6.74
N THR A 507 1.44 23.43 -6.98
CA THR A 507 2.47 22.40 -7.06
C THR A 507 3.23 22.58 -8.38
N THR A 508 4.55 22.75 -8.31
CA THR A 508 5.36 23.14 -9.49
C THR A 508 5.64 21.95 -10.40
N VAL A 509 4.97 21.89 -11.54
CA VAL A 509 5.19 20.85 -12.56
C VAL A 509 6.64 20.82 -12.99
N SER A 510 7.26 19.64 -12.91
CA SER A 510 8.69 19.40 -13.20
C SER A 510 8.89 18.69 -14.54
N GLY A 511 10.13 18.69 -15.04
CA GLY A 511 10.49 17.97 -16.27
C GLY A 511 9.93 18.65 -17.53
N PHE A 512 9.55 17.83 -18.52
CA PHE A 512 9.02 18.32 -19.79
C PHE A 512 7.69 19.08 -19.67
N GLY A 513 6.78 18.66 -18.78
CA GLY A 513 5.49 19.32 -18.53
C GLY A 513 5.56 20.65 -17.74
N ALA A 514 6.75 21.14 -17.42
CA ALA A 514 6.92 22.39 -16.66
C ALA A 514 6.21 23.58 -17.33
N GLY A 515 5.32 24.24 -16.59
CA GLY A 515 4.47 25.32 -17.09
C GLY A 515 3.05 24.90 -17.53
N THR A 516 2.69 23.62 -17.37
CA THR A 516 1.28 23.17 -17.51
C THR A 516 0.42 23.79 -16.41
N THR A 517 -0.78 24.27 -16.75
CA THR A 517 -1.73 24.95 -15.84
C THR A 517 -3.11 24.30 -15.80
N GLY A 518 -3.47 23.45 -16.76
CA GLY A 518 -4.78 22.80 -16.83
C GLY A 518 -5.91 23.83 -16.98
N GLY A 519 -6.99 23.66 -16.22
CA GLY A 519 -8.07 24.65 -16.12
C GLY A 519 -7.69 25.93 -15.36
N GLY A 520 -6.46 26.05 -14.86
CA GLY A 520 -5.96 27.21 -14.13
C GLY A 520 -6.83 27.57 -12.92
N ASN A 521 -7.23 28.83 -12.83
CA ASN A 521 -8.09 29.35 -11.75
C ASN A 521 -9.60 29.24 -12.05
N ALA A 522 -10.03 28.39 -12.99
CA ALA A 522 -11.44 28.15 -13.24
C ALA A 522 -12.14 27.57 -11.99
N LYS A 523 -13.37 28.02 -11.74
CA LYS A 523 -14.11 27.58 -10.54
C LYS A 523 -14.35 26.05 -10.58
N PRO A 524 -14.01 25.30 -9.52
CA PRO A 524 -14.24 23.87 -9.45
C PRO A 524 -15.69 23.44 -9.74
N VAL A 525 -15.85 22.46 -10.62
CA VAL A 525 -17.11 21.77 -10.91
C VAL A 525 -17.07 20.34 -10.38
N TYR A 526 -18.19 19.90 -9.81
CA TYR A 526 -18.34 18.60 -9.18
C TYR A 526 -19.42 17.82 -9.94
N PRO A 527 -19.06 17.02 -10.97
CA PRO A 527 -20.03 16.20 -11.68
C PRO A 527 -20.70 15.21 -10.73
N LYS A 528 -21.99 14.96 -10.95
CA LYS A 528 -22.79 13.97 -10.19
C LYS A 528 -23.16 12.75 -11.02
N THR A 529 -23.10 12.87 -12.34
CA THR A 529 -23.44 11.80 -13.29
C THR A 529 -22.31 11.58 -14.30
N ILE A 530 -22.23 10.36 -14.84
CA ILE A 530 -21.28 10.02 -15.92
C ILE A 530 -21.40 10.97 -17.13
N LYS A 531 -22.61 11.48 -17.39
CA LYS A 531 -22.89 12.45 -18.47
C LYS A 531 -22.32 13.84 -18.16
N GLU A 532 -22.45 14.32 -16.93
CA GLU A 532 -21.83 15.59 -16.51
C GLU A 532 -20.30 15.51 -16.59
N LEU A 533 -19.69 14.41 -16.10
CA LEU A 533 -18.25 14.19 -16.19
C LEU A 533 -17.77 14.21 -17.65
N ALA A 534 -18.42 13.46 -18.54
CA ALA A 534 -18.10 13.46 -19.97
C ALA A 534 -18.30 14.84 -20.62
N THR A 535 -19.32 15.60 -20.20
CA THR A 535 -19.58 16.96 -20.72
C THR A 535 -18.47 17.92 -20.29
N TYR A 536 -18.11 17.97 -19.00
CA TYR A 536 -17.07 18.87 -18.52
C TYR A 536 -15.67 18.54 -19.06
N LEU A 537 -15.38 17.26 -19.35
CA LEU A 537 -14.11 16.86 -19.96
C LEU A 537 -14.02 17.27 -21.44
N SER A 538 -15.12 17.23 -22.19
CA SER A 538 -15.15 17.46 -23.63
C SER A 538 -15.57 18.87 -24.07
N ASP A 539 -16.09 19.71 -23.18
CA ASP A 539 -16.46 21.09 -23.52
C ASP A 539 -15.25 22.01 -23.78
N ALA A 540 -15.52 23.16 -24.41
CA ALA A 540 -14.48 24.11 -24.81
C ALA A 540 -14.06 25.10 -23.70
N GLU A 541 -14.67 25.03 -22.52
CA GLU A 541 -14.38 25.96 -21.41
C GLU A 541 -13.18 25.47 -20.59
N PRO A 542 -12.34 26.35 -20.04
CA PRO A 542 -11.36 25.94 -19.03
C PRO A 542 -12.08 25.37 -17.79
N ARG A 543 -11.72 24.15 -17.37
CA ARG A 543 -12.39 23.46 -16.24
C ARG A 543 -11.41 22.95 -15.19
N VAL A 544 -11.74 23.16 -13.92
CA VAL A 544 -11.26 22.33 -12.80
C VAL A 544 -12.39 21.39 -12.41
N ILE A 545 -12.20 20.08 -12.60
CA ILE A 545 -13.21 19.03 -12.46
C ILE A 545 -12.81 18.15 -11.29
N VAL A 546 -13.61 18.13 -10.23
CA VAL A 546 -13.31 17.41 -8.99
C VAL A 546 -14.08 16.09 -8.92
N VAL A 547 -13.36 14.98 -8.94
CA VAL A 547 -13.89 13.61 -8.89
C VAL A 547 -14.02 13.17 -7.42
N SER A 548 -15.18 13.44 -6.82
CA SER A 548 -15.48 13.17 -5.41
C SER A 548 -16.20 11.83 -5.15
N GLN A 549 -16.31 10.97 -6.17
CA GLN A 549 -17.01 9.68 -6.12
C GLN A 549 -16.51 8.71 -7.20
N GLU A 550 -16.82 7.42 -7.05
CA GLU A 550 -16.68 6.43 -8.12
C GLU A 550 -17.68 6.70 -9.25
N PHE A 551 -17.17 6.90 -10.47
CA PHE A 551 -17.95 6.87 -11.70
C PHE A 551 -17.86 5.47 -12.32
N LYS A 552 -18.90 4.68 -12.12
CA LYS A 552 -19.03 3.34 -12.69
C LYS A 552 -19.67 3.37 -14.07
N PHE A 553 -18.91 2.96 -15.06
CA PHE A 553 -19.31 2.84 -16.47
C PHE A 553 -19.63 1.40 -16.90
N ILE A 554 -19.24 0.39 -16.11
CA ILE A 554 -19.52 -1.02 -16.38
C ILE A 554 -21.03 -1.25 -16.57
N ASN A 555 -21.40 -1.88 -17.69
CA ASN A 555 -22.73 -2.13 -18.26
C ASN A 555 -23.52 -0.89 -18.72
N THR A 556 -22.94 0.32 -18.72
CA THR A 556 -23.69 1.54 -19.12
C THR A 556 -23.87 1.70 -20.64
N GLU A 557 -23.01 1.08 -21.44
CA GLU A 557 -23.06 1.06 -22.91
C GLU A 557 -23.38 -0.34 -23.47
N GLY A 558 -23.82 -1.26 -22.60
CA GLY A 558 -24.06 -2.66 -22.94
C GLY A 558 -22.78 -3.46 -23.18
N SER A 559 -22.93 -4.63 -23.81
CA SER A 559 -21.83 -5.52 -24.16
C SER A 559 -21.94 -6.05 -25.58
N THR A 560 -20.80 -6.36 -26.19
CA THR A 560 -20.70 -6.90 -27.54
C THR A 560 -20.20 -8.34 -27.51
N LYS A 561 -20.72 -9.16 -28.43
CA LYS A 561 -20.28 -10.54 -28.72
C LYS A 561 -19.80 -10.60 -30.15
N GLU A 562 -18.56 -11.00 -30.36
CA GLU A 562 -17.97 -11.11 -31.70
C GLU A 562 -16.81 -12.11 -31.75
N SER A 563 -16.25 -12.32 -32.94
CA SER A 563 -15.08 -13.17 -33.14
C SER A 563 -13.84 -12.54 -32.51
N GLY A 564 -13.22 -13.28 -31.59
CA GLY A 564 -11.88 -13.05 -31.08
C GLY A 564 -10.92 -14.16 -31.49
N CYS A 565 -9.70 -14.10 -30.95
CA CYS A 565 -8.77 -15.22 -30.97
C CYS A 565 -8.28 -15.55 -29.54
N ARG A 566 -7.86 -16.80 -29.38
CA ARG A 566 -7.11 -17.28 -28.22
C ARG A 566 -5.66 -17.55 -28.65
N PRO A 567 -4.70 -16.67 -28.30
CA PRO A 567 -3.30 -16.87 -28.68
C PRO A 567 -2.72 -18.13 -28.05
N THR A 568 -1.68 -18.67 -28.67
CA THR A 568 -0.94 -19.86 -28.22
C THR A 568 -0.47 -19.73 -26.77
N SER A 569 -0.12 -18.52 -26.32
CA SER A 569 0.22 -18.24 -24.90
C SER A 569 -0.95 -18.52 -23.95
N ASN A 570 -2.19 -18.14 -24.30
CA ASN A 570 -3.37 -18.43 -23.49
C ASN A 570 -3.82 -19.90 -23.62
N GLN A 571 -3.68 -20.53 -24.79
CA GLN A 571 -3.89 -21.97 -24.94
C GLN A 571 -2.96 -22.77 -23.99
N GLN A 572 -1.67 -22.41 -23.97
CA GLN A 572 -0.70 -22.97 -23.01
C GLN A 572 -1.04 -22.59 -21.57
N CYS A 573 -1.59 -21.40 -21.31
CA CYS A 573 -1.95 -20.97 -19.96
C CYS A 573 -3.06 -21.83 -19.36
N ILE A 574 -4.15 -22.03 -20.10
CA ILE A 574 -5.26 -22.89 -19.71
C ILE A 574 -4.78 -24.33 -19.49
N ALA A 575 -3.85 -24.82 -20.33
CA ALA A 575 -3.23 -26.14 -20.17
C ALA A 575 -2.30 -26.26 -18.94
N LYS A 576 -1.67 -25.18 -18.48
CA LYS A 576 -0.85 -25.16 -17.24
C LYS A 576 -1.70 -25.27 -15.97
N ASN A 577 -2.93 -24.75 -15.98
CA ASN A 577 -3.84 -24.71 -14.84
C ASN A 577 -3.19 -24.18 -13.53
N ASN A 578 -2.34 -23.15 -13.65
CA ASN A 578 -1.48 -22.63 -12.57
C ASN A 578 -2.14 -21.56 -11.68
N GLY A 579 -3.48 -21.48 -11.68
CA GLY A 579 -4.25 -20.46 -10.95
C GLY A 579 -4.46 -19.14 -11.72
N PHE A 580 -3.60 -18.81 -12.68
CA PHE A 580 -3.75 -17.64 -13.54
C PHE A 580 -4.58 -17.97 -14.80
N LYS A 581 -5.09 -16.91 -15.45
CA LYS A 581 -5.71 -16.99 -16.77
C LYS A 581 -4.86 -16.21 -17.76
N GLY A 582 -4.84 -16.64 -19.02
CA GLY A 582 -4.30 -15.82 -20.09
C GLY A 582 -5.33 -14.80 -20.56
N GLN A 583 -4.87 -13.80 -21.30
CA GLN A 583 -5.76 -12.91 -22.05
C GLN A 583 -6.12 -13.54 -23.40
N ASP A 584 -7.38 -13.42 -23.80
CA ASP A 584 -7.80 -13.55 -25.19
C ASP A 584 -7.61 -12.21 -25.91
N ALA A 585 -7.80 -12.15 -27.23
CA ALA A 585 -7.75 -10.88 -27.98
C ALA A 585 -9.00 -10.67 -28.82
N ILE A 586 -9.48 -9.43 -28.84
CA ILE A 586 -10.48 -8.97 -29.81
C ILE A 586 -9.75 -8.80 -31.16
N LEU A 587 -10.39 -9.18 -32.27
CA LEU A 587 -9.84 -8.96 -33.61
C LEU A 587 -9.91 -7.46 -33.99
N MET A 588 -9.14 -7.05 -34.99
CA MET A 588 -9.33 -5.74 -35.62
C MET A 588 -10.42 -5.81 -36.68
N ASP A 589 -11.13 -4.70 -36.90
CA ASP A 589 -12.15 -4.56 -37.94
C ASP A 589 -11.63 -5.07 -39.30
N GLY A 590 -12.22 -6.16 -39.79
CA GLY A 590 -11.86 -6.79 -41.06
C GLY A 590 -10.76 -7.86 -41.01
N ASP A 591 -10.03 -8.08 -39.90
CA ASP A 591 -9.04 -9.15 -39.80
C ASP A 591 -9.70 -10.52 -39.53
N THR A 592 -10.30 -11.09 -40.56
CA THR A 592 -10.77 -12.49 -40.56
C THR A 592 -9.63 -13.52 -40.66
N SER A 593 -8.37 -13.09 -40.61
CA SER A 593 -7.18 -13.94 -40.81
C SER A 593 -6.38 -14.21 -39.54
N MET A 594 -6.63 -13.45 -38.47
CA MET A 594 -5.91 -13.47 -37.18
C MET A 594 -4.42 -13.13 -37.31
N LYS A 595 -4.04 -12.25 -38.24
CA LYS A 595 -2.62 -11.92 -38.58
C LYS A 595 -2.23 -10.46 -38.39
N GLN A 596 -3.18 -9.56 -38.14
CA GLN A 596 -2.93 -8.11 -38.05
C GLN A 596 -3.16 -7.55 -36.63
N THR A 597 -3.72 -8.35 -35.73
CA THR A 597 -4.26 -7.87 -34.45
C THR A 597 -3.25 -7.43 -33.40
N GLY A 598 -1.97 -7.81 -33.50
CA GLY A 598 -0.99 -7.56 -32.42
C GLY A 598 -1.29 -8.26 -31.08
N GLY A 599 -2.27 -9.18 -31.05
CA GLY A 599 -2.65 -10.01 -29.89
C GLY A 599 -2.93 -11.48 -30.25
N CYS A 600 -2.98 -11.82 -31.54
CA CYS A 600 -3.01 -13.19 -32.07
C CYS A 600 -1.65 -13.55 -32.66
N ASP A 601 -1.21 -14.79 -32.47
CA ASP A 601 -0.09 -15.39 -33.19
C ASP A 601 -0.59 -16.42 -34.24
N SER A 602 0.32 -16.95 -35.06
CA SER A 602 -0.04 -17.89 -36.13
C SER A 602 -0.59 -19.25 -35.68
N GLY A 603 -0.50 -19.58 -34.38
CA GLY A 603 -1.15 -20.75 -33.77
C GLY A 603 -2.44 -20.42 -33.01
N ALA A 604 -2.90 -19.17 -33.03
CA ALA A 604 -4.13 -18.75 -32.37
C ALA A 604 -5.37 -19.45 -32.94
N ILE A 605 -6.31 -19.85 -32.07
CA ILE A 605 -7.61 -20.40 -32.46
C ILE A 605 -8.68 -19.32 -32.37
N SER A 606 -9.65 -19.34 -33.29
CA SER A 606 -10.79 -18.43 -33.23
C SER A 606 -11.77 -18.85 -32.13
N ILE A 607 -12.34 -17.87 -31.44
CA ILE A 607 -13.33 -18.03 -30.36
C ILE A 607 -14.40 -16.93 -30.44
N GLU A 608 -15.51 -17.09 -29.75
CA GLU A 608 -16.38 -15.96 -29.41
C GLU A 608 -15.79 -15.25 -28.17
N VAL A 609 -15.68 -13.93 -28.21
CA VAL A 609 -15.36 -13.07 -27.06
C VAL A 609 -16.56 -12.26 -26.64
N THR A 610 -16.59 -11.82 -25.38
CA THR A 610 -17.61 -10.90 -24.86
C THR A 610 -16.95 -9.82 -24.02
N TYR A 611 -17.29 -8.56 -24.26
CA TYR A 611 -16.72 -7.41 -23.57
C TYR A 611 -17.75 -6.33 -23.28
N ASP A 612 -17.45 -5.50 -22.27
CA ASP A 612 -18.17 -4.27 -21.96
C ASP A 612 -17.81 -3.18 -22.97
N ASN A 613 -18.80 -2.53 -23.57
CA ASN A 613 -18.57 -1.51 -24.59
C ASN A 613 -17.93 -0.24 -24.01
N ALA A 614 -18.21 0.09 -22.75
CA ALA A 614 -17.82 1.38 -22.18
C ALA A 614 -16.30 1.54 -22.04
N ALA A 615 -15.55 0.44 -21.92
CA ALA A 615 -14.09 0.47 -21.87
C ALA A 615 -13.42 0.68 -23.24
N LYS A 616 -14.16 0.53 -24.35
CA LYS A 616 -13.66 0.75 -25.72
C LYS A 616 -13.92 2.17 -26.25
N THR A 617 -14.69 2.98 -25.53
CA THR A 617 -15.15 4.32 -25.94
C THR A 617 -14.65 5.40 -24.96
N PRO A 618 -13.33 5.64 -24.83
CA PRO A 618 -12.75 6.46 -23.76
C PRO A 618 -13.31 7.89 -23.68
N LEU A 619 -13.25 8.50 -22.50
CA LEU A 619 -13.69 9.88 -22.28
C LEU A 619 -12.71 10.87 -22.93
N THR A 620 -13.16 11.59 -23.97
CA THR A 620 -12.41 12.70 -24.57
C THR A 620 -12.14 13.81 -23.55
N VAL A 621 -10.89 14.23 -23.45
CA VAL A 621 -10.43 15.38 -22.67
C VAL A 621 -9.94 16.47 -23.63
N ALA A 622 -10.65 17.59 -23.63
CA ALA A 622 -10.36 18.78 -24.44
C ALA A 622 -9.27 19.67 -23.82
N ASN A 623 -9.01 20.84 -24.42
CA ASN A 623 -8.00 21.79 -23.94
C ASN A 623 -8.35 22.36 -22.55
N ASP A 624 -7.34 22.81 -21.81
CA ASP A 624 -7.48 23.61 -20.58
C ASP A 624 -8.31 22.90 -19.50
N LYS A 625 -7.98 21.63 -19.23
CA LYS A 625 -8.68 20.77 -18.26
C LYS A 625 -7.77 20.38 -17.10
N THR A 626 -8.26 20.53 -15.88
CA THR A 626 -7.73 19.86 -14.68
C THR A 626 -8.77 18.85 -14.22
N LEU A 627 -8.49 17.56 -14.33
CA LEU A 627 -9.27 16.49 -13.72
C LEU A 627 -8.54 16.03 -12.45
N VAL A 628 -9.13 16.25 -11.29
CA VAL A 628 -8.50 15.95 -9.98
C VAL A 628 -9.44 15.16 -9.07
N GLY A 629 -8.97 14.08 -8.44
CA GLY A 629 -9.75 13.34 -7.46
C GLY A 629 -9.67 13.91 -6.04
N GLU A 630 -10.74 13.73 -5.27
CA GLU A 630 -10.84 14.18 -3.88
C GLU A 630 -10.42 13.07 -2.90
N GLY A 631 -9.20 13.15 -2.36
CA GLY A 631 -8.63 12.03 -1.60
C GLY A 631 -8.59 10.76 -2.45
N THR A 632 -8.92 9.60 -1.87
CA THR A 632 -9.04 8.34 -2.63
C THR A 632 -10.38 8.14 -3.36
N LYS A 633 -11.29 9.14 -3.34
CA LYS A 633 -12.66 9.01 -3.87
C LYS A 633 -12.74 9.05 -5.39
N GLY A 634 -11.71 9.55 -6.06
CA GLY A 634 -11.69 9.79 -7.51
C GLY A 634 -11.44 8.52 -8.33
N VAL A 635 -12.49 7.76 -8.65
CA VAL A 635 -12.37 6.47 -9.36
C VAL A 635 -13.16 6.47 -10.67
N LEU A 636 -12.52 6.06 -11.77
CA LEU A 636 -13.15 5.77 -13.07
C LEU A 636 -13.17 4.26 -13.30
N ASN A 637 -14.33 3.64 -13.10
CA ASN A 637 -14.49 2.19 -13.07
C ASN A 637 -15.15 1.68 -14.36
N GLY A 638 -14.37 1.03 -15.23
CA GLY A 638 -14.79 0.48 -16.52
C GLY A 638 -14.61 1.40 -17.73
N LYS A 639 -13.89 2.52 -17.62
CA LYS A 639 -13.67 3.47 -18.73
C LYS A 639 -12.39 4.28 -18.57
N GLY A 640 -11.63 4.44 -19.65
CA GLY A 640 -10.39 5.22 -19.69
C GLY A 640 -10.56 6.64 -20.23
N LEU A 641 -9.44 7.35 -20.38
CA LEU A 641 -9.36 8.72 -20.91
C LEU A 641 -8.70 8.76 -22.30
N LEU A 642 -9.10 9.75 -23.11
CA LEU A 642 -8.45 10.10 -24.38
C LEU A 642 -8.14 11.61 -24.37
N ILE A 643 -6.88 11.96 -24.19
CA ILE A 643 -6.40 13.35 -24.15
C ILE A 643 -6.11 13.82 -25.58
N GLU A 644 -7.06 14.54 -26.18
CA GLU A 644 -6.89 15.21 -27.48
C GLU A 644 -6.47 16.68 -27.31
N GLY A 645 -6.78 17.28 -26.17
CA GLY A 645 -6.45 18.67 -25.83
C GLY A 645 -5.04 18.90 -25.30
N SER A 646 -4.59 20.14 -25.41
CA SER A 646 -3.37 20.69 -24.81
C SER A 646 -3.67 21.40 -23.47
N ASN A 647 -2.63 21.62 -22.65
CA ASN A 647 -2.74 22.20 -21.32
C ASN A 647 -3.69 21.41 -20.42
N VAL A 648 -3.32 20.16 -20.12
CA VAL A 648 -4.16 19.20 -19.39
C VAL A 648 -3.44 18.68 -18.14
N ILE A 649 -4.14 18.69 -17.00
CA ILE A 649 -3.69 18.06 -15.75
C ILE A 649 -4.67 16.92 -15.42
N ILE A 650 -4.16 15.69 -15.29
CA ILE A 650 -4.89 14.54 -14.75
C ILE A 650 -4.21 14.13 -13.45
N GLN A 651 -4.86 14.34 -12.31
CA GLN A 651 -4.23 14.19 -11.01
C GLN A 651 -5.07 13.39 -10.01
N ASN A 652 -4.45 12.55 -9.18
CA ASN A 652 -5.11 11.91 -8.04
C ASN A 652 -6.39 11.12 -8.39
N ILE A 653 -6.36 10.28 -9.44
CA ILE A 653 -7.49 9.42 -9.83
C ILE A 653 -7.07 7.97 -10.11
N HIS A 654 -7.97 7.03 -9.85
CA HIS A 654 -7.80 5.60 -10.14
C HIS A 654 -8.61 5.21 -11.39
N ILE A 655 -7.97 4.64 -12.40
CA ILE A 655 -8.62 4.12 -13.61
C ILE A 655 -8.52 2.59 -13.58
N THR A 656 -9.66 1.88 -13.65
CA THR A 656 -9.64 0.42 -13.41
C THR A 656 -10.80 -0.37 -14.03
N ASN A 657 -10.62 -1.69 -14.19
CA ASN A 657 -11.55 -2.69 -14.72
C ASN A 657 -11.95 -2.53 -16.20
N LEU A 658 -11.01 -2.15 -17.07
CA LEU A 658 -11.25 -1.96 -18.51
C LEU A 658 -11.08 -3.29 -19.28
N ASN A 659 -12.05 -4.22 -19.16
CA ASN A 659 -12.03 -5.55 -19.79
C ASN A 659 -10.67 -6.29 -19.66
N PRO A 660 -10.16 -6.53 -18.43
CA PRO A 660 -8.80 -7.07 -18.21
C PRO A 660 -8.54 -8.43 -18.88
N HIS A 661 -9.60 -9.22 -19.16
CA HIS A 661 -9.52 -10.51 -19.84
C HIS A 661 -9.19 -10.44 -21.34
N LEU A 662 -9.18 -9.25 -21.95
CA LEU A 662 -9.04 -9.05 -23.38
C LEU A 662 -7.97 -8.02 -23.76
N VAL A 663 -7.00 -8.44 -24.57
CA VAL A 663 -6.19 -7.52 -25.38
C VAL A 663 -7.13 -6.76 -26.31
N TRP A 664 -6.94 -5.43 -26.39
CA TRP A 664 -7.86 -4.45 -27.00
C TRP A 664 -9.20 -4.25 -26.26
N GLY A 665 -9.35 -4.77 -25.04
CA GLY A 665 -10.52 -4.54 -24.19
C GLY A 665 -10.68 -3.10 -23.68
N GLY A 666 -9.58 -2.34 -23.62
CA GLY A 666 -9.52 -0.92 -23.26
C GLY A 666 -8.11 -0.49 -22.83
N ASP A 667 -7.84 0.83 -22.91
CA ASP A 667 -6.59 1.46 -22.44
C ASP A 667 -6.90 2.47 -21.32
N GLY A 668 -6.00 2.64 -20.35
CA GLY A 668 -6.17 3.54 -19.21
C GLY A 668 -6.19 5.02 -19.60
N ILE A 669 -5.08 5.52 -20.14
CA ILE A 669 -4.96 6.87 -20.71
C ILE A 669 -4.36 6.78 -22.12
N SER A 670 -5.13 7.21 -23.12
CA SER A 670 -4.64 7.54 -24.46
C SER A 670 -4.29 9.02 -24.57
N ILE A 671 -3.24 9.35 -25.30
CA ILE A 671 -2.81 10.73 -25.58
C ILE A 671 -2.60 10.90 -27.09
N GLY A 672 -3.21 11.93 -27.65
CA GLY A 672 -3.20 12.20 -29.08
C GLY A 672 -3.94 11.14 -29.90
N GLY A 673 -3.61 11.07 -31.19
CA GLY A 673 -4.29 10.18 -32.14
C GLY A 673 -3.75 10.36 -33.55
N ASN A 674 -4.65 10.69 -34.48
CA ASN A 674 -4.33 11.04 -35.88
C ASN A 674 -4.36 12.57 -36.14
N GLY A 675 -4.58 13.39 -35.10
CA GLY A 675 -4.70 14.85 -35.18
C GLY A 675 -3.38 15.60 -34.91
N GLU A 676 -3.49 16.86 -34.45
CA GLU A 676 -2.34 17.61 -33.91
C GLU A 676 -1.80 16.93 -32.65
N ALA A 677 -0.49 17.02 -32.41
CA ALA A 677 0.14 16.54 -31.18
C ALA A 677 -0.26 17.45 -30.00
N PRO A 678 -0.96 16.95 -28.97
CA PRO A 678 -1.26 17.76 -27.79
C PRO A 678 0.03 18.09 -27.03
N LYS A 679 0.02 19.21 -26.31
CA LYS A 679 1.18 19.71 -25.55
C LYS A 679 0.83 20.21 -24.16
N ASN A 680 1.83 20.23 -23.27
CA ASN A 680 1.71 20.63 -21.86
C ASN A 680 0.70 19.72 -21.14
N ILE A 681 1.13 18.50 -20.81
CA ILE A 681 0.32 17.50 -20.13
C ILE A 681 1.02 17.08 -18.85
N TRP A 682 0.30 17.10 -17.73
CA TRP A 682 0.76 16.57 -16.45
C TRP A 682 -0.17 15.45 -15.98
N ILE A 683 0.40 14.28 -15.74
CA ILE A 683 -0.28 13.10 -15.19
C ILE A 683 0.42 12.79 -13.87
N ASP A 684 -0.30 12.87 -12.74
CA ASP A 684 0.34 12.91 -11.42
C ASP A 684 -0.48 12.23 -10.32
N HIS A 685 0.15 11.45 -9.44
CA HIS A 685 -0.55 10.74 -8.37
C HIS A 685 -1.75 9.89 -8.86
N ILE A 686 -1.72 9.37 -10.09
CA ILE A 686 -2.79 8.50 -10.60
C ILE A 686 -2.47 7.03 -10.32
N LYS A 687 -3.50 6.18 -10.23
CA LYS A 687 -3.35 4.72 -10.23
C LYS A 687 -4.00 4.14 -11.49
N ILE A 688 -3.36 3.17 -12.13
CA ILE A 688 -3.99 2.35 -13.18
C ILE A 688 -3.80 0.87 -12.85
N SER A 689 -4.89 0.10 -12.84
CA SER A 689 -4.84 -1.35 -12.59
C SER A 689 -5.98 -2.10 -13.29
N SER A 690 -5.80 -3.39 -13.59
CA SER A 690 -6.83 -4.24 -14.24
C SER A 690 -7.39 -3.65 -15.55
N VAL A 691 -6.51 -3.26 -16.46
CA VAL A 691 -6.83 -2.82 -17.84
C VAL A 691 -6.53 -3.93 -18.86
N GLY A 692 -7.29 -4.01 -19.95
CA GLY A 692 -7.11 -5.03 -20.99
C GLY A 692 -5.85 -4.83 -21.84
N ARG A 693 -5.46 -3.58 -22.11
CA ARG A 693 -4.26 -3.21 -22.87
C ARG A 693 -3.46 -2.11 -22.15
N GLN A 694 -3.05 -1.02 -22.81
CA GLN A 694 -2.03 -0.10 -22.28
C GLN A 694 -2.53 0.65 -21.04
N MET A 695 -1.66 0.85 -20.05
CA MET A 695 -1.91 1.80 -18.96
C MET A 695 -1.80 3.22 -19.50
N ILE A 696 -0.72 3.54 -20.22
CA ILE A 696 -0.55 4.81 -20.95
C ILE A 696 -0.11 4.55 -22.40
N VAL A 697 -0.75 5.20 -23.36
CA VAL A 697 -0.33 5.20 -24.78
C VAL A 697 -0.29 6.61 -25.36
N VAL A 698 0.84 6.97 -25.96
CA VAL A 698 0.96 8.14 -26.84
C VAL A 698 0.85 7.63 -28.28
N HIS A 699 -0.16 8.11 -29.01
CA HIS A 699 -0.46 7.68 -30.38
C HIS A 699 0.44 8.40 -31.42
N PHE A 700 0.27 8.07 -32.70
CA PHE A 700 1.19 8.45 -33.78
C PHE A 700 1.33 9.95 -34.06
N SER A 701 0.40 10.80 -33.60
CA SER A 701 0.58 12.25 -33.56
C SER A 701 1.82 12.67 -32.75
N GLY A 702 2.15 11.91 -31.71
CA GLY A 702 3.06 12.31 -30.64
C GLY A 702 2.41 13.25 -29.62
N ALA A 703 3.17 13.62 -28.58
CA ALA A 703 2.77 14.59 -27.56
C ALA A 703 4.00 15.27 -26.91
N THR A 704 4.01 16.60 -26.80
CA THR A 704 5.19 17.35 -26.30
C THR A 704 4.94 18.00 -24.94
N GLY A 705 6.00 18.20 -24.15
CA GLY A 705 5.84 18.75 -22.80
C GLY A 705 4.98 17.87 -21.90
N VAL A 706 5.25 16.56 -21.84
CA VAL A 706 4.51 15.61 -20.99
C VAL A 706 5.33 15.29 -19.73
N THR A 707 4.70 15.31 -18.56
CA THR A 707 5.27 14.71 -17.34
C THR A 707 4.28 13.70 -16.76
N VAL A 708 4.76 12.49 -16.51
CA VAL A 708 4.08 11.45 -15.72
C VAL A 708 4.87 11.29 -14.43
N SER A 709 4.29 11.68 -13.30
CA SER A 709 4.99 11.71 -12.01
C SER A 709 4.23 11.06 -10.87
N ASN A 710 4.97 10.57 -9.87
CA ASN A 710 4.44 10.09 -8.59
C ASN A 710 3.24 9.12 -8.74
N SER A 711 3.18 8.32 -9.80
CA SER A 711 1.99 7.54 -10.17
C SER A 711 2.23 6.04 -10.02
N ASP A 712 1.13 5.31 -9.82
CA ASP A 712 1.08 3.89 -9.48
C ASP A 712 0.58 3.05 -10.67
N PHE A 713 1.48 2.25 -11.23
CA PHE A 713 1.24 1.41 -12.41
C PHE A 713 1.25 -0.06 -11.97
N ASP A 714 0.08 -0.50 -11.54
CA ASP A 714 -0.15 -1.76 -10.85
C ASP A 714 -0.56 -2.85 -11.84
N GLY A 715 0.43 -3.69 -12.18
CA GLY A 715 0.30 -4.77 -13.13
C GLY A 715 -0.38 -6.03 -12.59
N ASN A 716 -0.86 -6.05 -11.34
CA ASN A 716 -1.54 -7.23 -10.79
C ASN A 716 -2.85 -7.50 -11.52
N THR A 717 -2.93 -8.67 -12.18
CA THR A 717 -4.10 -9.07 -12.96
C THR A 717 -4.41 -10.56 -12.82
N LYS A 718 -5.70 -10.90 -12.83
CA LYS A 718 -6.16 -12.30 -12.92
C LYS A 718 -6.05 -12.85 -14.36
N PHE A 719 -5.70 -11.99 -15.33
CA PHE A 719 -5.59 -12.28 -16.75
C PHE A 719 -4.32 -11.62 -17.32
N SER A 720 -3.24 -12.38 -17.56
CA SER A 720 -2.00 -11.84 -18.17
C SER A 720 -1.59 -12.55 -19.45
N ALA A 721 -1.04 -11.81 -20.42
CA ALA A 721 -0.47 -12.39 -21.65
C ALA A 721 0.70 -13.37 -21.38
N SER A 722 1.35 -13.24 -20.21
CA SER A 722 2.48 -14.05 -19.72
C SER A 722 2.09 -15.27 -18.89
N CYS A 723 0.83 -15.40 -18.44
CA CYS A 723 0.32 -16.51 -17.62
C CYS A 723 0.97 -16.66 -16.22
N ASP A 724 1.18 -15.53 -15.56
CA ASP A 724 1.90 -15.38 -14.29
C ASP A 724 1.32 -14.27 -13.39
N GLY A 725 0.19 -13.69 -13.78
CA GLY A 725 -0.46 -12.57 -13.08
C GLY A 725 0.10 -11.18 -13.37
N HIS A 726 1.16 -11.07 -14.18
CA HIS A 726 1.89 -9.81 -14.42
C HIS A 726 1.49 -9.13 -15.73
N HIS A 727 1.15 -7.84 -15.68
CA HIS A 727 0.65 -7.11 -16.87
C HIS A 727 1.74 -6.82 -17.91
N TYR A 728 1.46 -7.10 -19.18
CA TYR A 728 2.43 -6.94 -20.29
C TYR A 728 2.35 -5.55 -20.96
N TRP A 729 1.29 -4.80 -20.72
CA TRP A 729 0.92 -3.61 -21.50
C TRP A 729 0.99 -2.34 -20.64
N GLY A 730 2.20 -1.97 -20.20
CA GLY A 730 2.42 -0.76 -19.41
C GLY A 730 2.28 0.51 -20.25
N PHE A 731 3.38 0.88 -20.91
CA PHE A 731 3.53 2.13 -21.64
C PHE A 731 3.87 1.89 -23.11
N LEU A 732 3.22 2.64 -23.99
CA LEU A 732 3.52 2.63 -25.42
C LEU A 732 3.70 4.07 -25.92
N LEU A 733 4.95 4.48 -26.07
CA LEU A 733 5.33 5.88 -26.30
C LEU A 733 5.84 6.07 -27.73
N TYR A 734 4.94 6.45 -28.64
CA TYR A 734 5.21 6.64 -30.07
C TYR A 734 5.13 8.13 -30.48
N GLY A 735 5.37 8.40 -31.77
CA GLY A 735 4.95 9.62 -32.45
C GLY A 735 6.10 10.47 -32.96
N LYS A 736 5.84 11.21 -34.04
CA LYS A 736 6.83 12.01 -34.79
C LYS A 736 7.67 12.92 -33.90
N THR A 737 7.06 13.50 -32.87
CA THR A 737 7.79 14.22 -31.82
C THR A 737 7.06 14.02 -30.50
N THR A 738 7.73 13.35 -29.57
CA THR A 738 7.21 13.08 -28.22
C THR A 738 8.27 13.43 -27.19
N GLN A 739 7.89 14.13 -26.13
CA GLN A 739 8.80 14.62 -25.10
C GLN A 739 8.19 14.37 -23.73
N ILE A 740 8.71 13.39 -23.00
CA ILE A 740 8.10 12.87 -21.77
C ILE A 740 9.11 12.66 -20.63
N SER A 741 8.78 13.20 -19.47
CA SER A 741 9.46 12.91 -18.21
C SER A 741 8.67 11.86 -17.41
N LEU A 742 9.30 10.74 -17.06
CA LEU A 742 8.79 9.74 -16.13
C LEU A 742 9.52 9.93 -14.79
N LEU A 743 8.87 10.52 -13.79
CA LEU A 743 9.52 11.00 -12.56
C LEU A 743 8.91 10.38 -11.29
N GLY A 744 9.65 9.56 -10.56
CA GLY A 744 9.21 9.07 -9.24
C GLY A 744 8.01 8.11 -9.24
N ASN A 745 7.72 7.45 -10.37
CA ASN A 745 6.59 6.50 -10.47
C ASN A 745 6.93 5.12 -9.87
N TYR A 746 5.92 4.40 -9.39
CA TYR A 746 6.01 2.97 -9.07
C TYR A 746 5.44 2.16 -10.24
N ILE A 747 6.22 1.22 -10.78
CA ILE A 747 5.88 0.42 -11.94
C ILE A 747 6.17 -1.04 -11.59
N HIS A 748 5.12 -1.83 -11.32
CA HIS A 748 5.27 -3.10 -10.61
C HIS A 748 4.36 -4.22 -11.11
N SER A 749 4.77 -5.47 -10.85
CA SER A 749 4.05 -6.69 -11.23
C SER A 749 3.82 -6.75 -12.75
N MET A 750 4.87 -6.47 -13.52
CA MET A 750 4.85 -6.29 -14.97
C MET A 750 5.56 -7.44 -15.72
N SER A 751 5.27 -7.63 -17.00
CA SER A 751 5.95 -8.63 -17.85
C SER A 751 6.47 -8.08 -19.18
N GLY A 752 6.25 -6.79 -19.46
CA GLY A 752 6.76 -6.13 -20.66
C GLY A 752 6.40 -4.64 -20.71
N ARG A 753 6.98 -3.95 -21.70
CA ARG A 753 6.64 -2.56 -22.08
C ARG A 753 6.59 -1.60 -20.89
N GLY A 754 7.61 -1.65 -20.04
CA GLY A 754 7.73 -0.84 -18.84
C GLY A 754 8.92 0.11 -18.86
N PRO A 755 9.06 1.05 -19.82
CA PRO A 755 8.17 1.39 -20.95
C PRO A 755 8.61 0.80 -22.31
N LYS A 756 7.73 0.75 -23.33
CA LYS A 756 8.14 0.72 -24.75
C LYS A 756 8.17 2.12 -25.34
N ILE A 757 9.26 2.46 -26.04
CA ILE A 757 9.57 3.79 -26.56
C ILE A 757 10.00 3.69 -28.03
N GLY A 758 9.42 4.51 -28.90
CA GLY A 758 9.74 4.53 -30.33
C GLY A 758 9.33 3.26 -31.08
N GLY A 759 9.77 3.16 -32.33
CA GLY A 759 9.43 2.05 -33.23
C GLY A 759 9.40 2.42 -34.72
N ALA A 760 9.63 3.68 -35.09
CA ALA A 760 9.68 4.15 -36.47
C ALA A 760 10.92 5.01 -36.72
N ALA A 761 11.62 4.75 -37.82
CA ALA A 761 12.78 5.56 -38.21
C ALA A 761 12.31 6.96 -38.67
N GLY A 762 12.82 8.00 -38.02
CA GLY A 762 12.45 9.40 -38.29
C GLY A 762 11.54 10.03 -37.23
N ASP A 763 10.99 9.25 -36.29
CA ASP A 763 10.36 9.79 -35.08
C ASP A 763 11.43 10.35 -34.12
N ASN A 764 11.04 11.32 -33.27
CA ASN A 764 11.88 11.90 -32.21
C ASN A 764 11.15 11.72 -30.86
N VAL A 765 11.32 10.57 -30.22
CA VAL A 765 10.71 10.24 -28.92
C VAL A 765 11.75 10.37 -27.81
N VAL A 766 11.74 11.50 -27.11
CA VAL A 766 12.71 11.84 -26.06
C VAL A 766 12.11 11.55 -24.69
N VAL A 767 12.80 10.71 -23.90
CA VAL A 767 12.33 10.26 -22.58
C VAL A 767 13.38 10.52 -21.50
N HIS A 768 12.95 11.15 -20.41
CA HIS A 768 13.73 11.27 -19.19
C HIS A 768 13.09 10.43 -18.09
N ALA A 769 13.67 9.28 -17.78
CA ALA A 769 13.24 8.42 -16.69
C ALA A 769 14.14 8.66 -15.47
N ALA A 770 13.60 9.30 -14.43
CA ALA A 770 14.33 9.58 -13.20
C ALA A 770 13.56 9.21 -11.92
N ASN A 771 14.29 8.70 -10.93
CA ASN A 771 13.79 8.34 -9.60
C ASN A 771 12.59 7.35 -9.56
N ASN A 772 12.26 6.68 -10.67
CA ASN A 772 11.20 5.67 -10.68
C ASN A 772 11.63 4.40 -9.95
N TYR A 773 10.68 3.71 -9.33
CA TYR A 773 10.86 2.39 -8.76
C TYR A 773 10.22 1.33 -9.67
N PHE A 774 11.06 0.54 -10.31
CA PHE A 774 10.67 -0.64 -11.06
C PHE A 774 10.81 -1.87 -10.17
N ASP A 775 9.74 -2.63 -10.01
CA ASP A 775 9.65 -3.76 -9.10
C ASP A 775 8.98 -4.96 -9.79
N ASP A 776 9.27 -6.18 -9.35
CA ASP A 776 8.50 -7.39 -9.68
C ASP A 776 8.20 -7.52 -11.20
N ASN A 777 9.23 -7.77 -12.03
CA ASN A 777 9.06 -7.89 -13.48
C ASN A 777 9.64 -9.19 -14.06
N THR A 778 8.73 -10.09 -14.47
CA THR A 778 9.01 -11.45 -14.97
C THR A 778 9.51 -11.50 -16.42
N GLY A 779 9.50 -10.36 -17.12
CA GLY A 779 9.88 -10.21 -18.52
C GLY A 779 10.93 -9.11 -18.69
N HIS A 780 10.54 -7.96 -19.22
CA HIS A 780 11.41 -6.81 -19.45
C HIS A 780 10.75 -5.47 -19.07
N ALA A 781 11.58 -4.47 -18.76
CA ALA A 781 11.15 -3.10 -18.53
C ALA A 781 11.31 -2.25 -19.81
N PHE A 782 12.49 -1.65 -20.04
CA PHE A 782 12.73 -0.74 -21.17
C PHE A 782 12.86 -1.48 -22.51
N ASP A 783 12.03 -1.09 -23.48
CA ASP A 783 12.05 -1.52 -24.88
C ASP A 783 12.21 -0.26 -25.75
N VAL A 784 13.45 0.11 -26.10
CA VAL A 784 13.81 1.40 -26.71
C VAL A 784 14.19 1.18 -28.17
N ALA A 785 13.26 1.46 -29.08
CA ALA A 785 13.39 1.15 -30.51
C ALA A 785 13.71 2.39 -31.36
N ALA A 786 13.68 2.22 -32.70
CA ALA A 786 13.92 3.27 -33.69
C ALA A 786 13.23 4.61 -33.37
N GLY A 787 13.99 5.70 -33.40
CA GLY A 787 13.52 7.07 -33.13
C GLY A 787 13.47 7.47 -31.65
N ALA A 788 13.77 6.57 -30.71
CA ALA A 788 13.78 6.86 -29.28
C ALA A 788 15.15 7.35 -28.78
N TYR A 789 15.15 8.29 -27.84
CA TYR A 789 16.32 8.87 -27.19
C TYR A 789 16.07 9.00 -25.68
N VAL A 790 16.75 8.19 -24.87
CA VAL A 790 16.38 7.97 -23.47
C VAL A 790 17.52 8.26 -22.50
N LEU A 791 17.24 9.00 -21.44
CA LEU A 791 18.08 9.11 -20.24
C LEU A 791 17.42 8.35 -19.08
N VAL A 792 18.12 7.36 -18.53
CA VAL A 792 17.69 6.57 -17.36
C VAL A 792 18.65 6.85 -16.21
N GLU A 793 18.29 7.73 -15.27
CA GLU A 793 19.12 8.11 -14.12
C GLU A 793 18.38 7.94 -12.78
N ALA A 794 19.09 7.65 -11.69
CA ALA A 794 18.51 7.50 -10.34
C ALA A 794 17.32 6.52 -10.17
N ASN A 795 17.03 5.62 -11.12
CA ASN A 795 15.94 4.66 -10.97
C ASN A 795 16.38 3.49 -10.10
N TYR A 796 15.45 2.91 -9.36
CA TYR A 796 15.67 1.70 -8.58
C TYR A 796 14.99 0.51 -9.28
N PHE A 797 15.74 -0.57 -9.50
CA PHE A 797 15.25 -1.81 -10.10
C PHE A 797 15.33 -2.95 -9.08
N SER A 798 14.21 -3.62 -8.81
CA SER A 798 14.06 -4.71 -7.84
C SER A 798 13.36 -5.90 -8.51
N SER A 799 13.98 -7.07 -8.52
CA SER A 799 13.42 -8.27 -9.18
C SER A 799 13.01 -8.04 -10.66
N VAL A 800 13.68 -7.12 -11.36
CA VAL A 800 13.44 -6.82 -12.78
C VAL A 800 14.35 -7.69 -13.63
N LYS A 801 13.80 -8.77 -14.19
CA LYS A 801 14.55 -9.80 -14.91
C LYS A 801 15.35 -9.26 -16.11
N THR A 802 14.85 -8.24 -16.81
CA THR A 802 15.56 -7.60 -17.93
C THR A 802 15.26 -6.09 -17.93
N PRO A 803 16.10 -5.27 -17.24
CA PRO A 803 15.91 -3.83 -17.12
C PRO A 803 15.83 -3.10 -18.46
N ASN A 804 16.63 -3.49 -19.46
CA ASN A 804 16.47 -3.05 -20.84
C ASN A 804 16.64 -4.21 -21.83
N LEU A 805 15.89 -4.17 -22.93
CA LEU A 805 16.23 -4.87 -24.16
C LEU A 805 17.36 -4.11 -24.88
N ASP A 806 18.08 -4.81 -25.74
CA ASP A 806 19.15 -4.27 -26.59
C ASP A 806 18.65 -4.24 -28.04
N ASP A 807 18.04 -3.13 -28.44
CA ASP A 807 17.62 -2.87 -29.83
C ASP A 807 18.60 -1.86 -30.45
N PRO A 808 19.46 -2.27 -31.41
CA PRO A 808 20.48 -1.40 -31.99
C PRO A 808 19.91 -0.25 -32.84
N ALA A 809 18.59 -0.19 -33.07
CA ALA A 809 17.93 0.96 -33.71
C ALA A 809 17.57 2.09 -32.71
N GLY A 810 17.59 1.82 -31.40
CA GLY A 810 17.30 2.81 -30.36
C GLY A 810 18.55 3.52 -29.82
N HIS A 811 18.31 4.50 -28.94
CA HIS A 811 19.38 5.23 -28.26
C HIS A 811 19.06 5.36 -26.76
N LEU A 812 19.82 4.65 -25.92
CA LEU A 812 19.64 4.57 -24.47
C LEU A 812 20.92 5.00 -23.75
N PHE A 813 20.82 6.00 -22.88
CA PHE A 813 21.90 6.39 -21.98
C PHE A 813 21.60 6.06 -20.52
N VAL A 814 22.55 5.34 -19.92
CA VAL A 814 22.61 4.95 -18.50
C VAL A 814 23.89 5.56 -17.91
N PRO A 815 23.81 6.48 -16.95
CA PRO A 815 24.99 7.11 -16.35
C PRO A 815 25.74 6.09 -15.51
N VAL A 816 26.99 5.83 -15.89
CA VAL A 816 27.95 4.99 -15.15
C VAL A 816 28.85 5.81 -14.22
N ARG A 817 28.91 7.13 -14.41
CA ARG A 817 29.54 8.12 -13.53
C ARG A 817 28.68 9.37 -13.48
N GLU A 818 28.53 9.98 -12.31
CA GLU A 818 27.75 11.22 -12.15
C GLU A 818 28.20 12.36 -13.09
N SER A 819 29.50 12.38 -13.43
CA SER A 819 30.09 13.37 -14.32
C SER A 819 29.63 13.29 -15.77
N ASN A 820 29.08 12.16 -16.23
CA ASN A 820 28.72 11.94 -17.65
C ASN A 820 27.77 13.01 -18.22
N CYS A 821 26.87 13.54 -17.39
CA CYS A 821 25.79 14.40 -17.85
C CYS A 821 26.05 15.91 -17.68
N LYS A 822 27.14 16.31 -17.02
CA LYS A 822 27.44 17.72 -16.68
C LYS A 822 27.42 18.64 -17.91
N THR A 823 28.00 18.18 -19.03
CA THR A 823 28.03 18.93 -20.29
C THR A 823 26.70 18.88 -21.04
N ALA A 824 25.93 17.79 -20.91
CA ALA A 824 24.69 17.59 -21.66
C ALA A 824 23.50 18.34 -21.04
N ILE A 825 23.30 18.23 -19.72
CA ILE A 825 22.11 18.75 -19.03
C ILE A 825 22.44 19.78 -17.93
N GLY A 826 23.66 20.32 -17.91
CA GLY A 826 24.10 21.37 -16.98
C GLY A 826 24.34 20.91 -15.53
N ARG A 827 23.90 19.70 -15.16
CA ARG A 827 24.11 19.10 -13.83
C ARG A 827 24.72 17.70 -13.93
N ALA A 828 25.20 17.20 -12.80
CA ALA A 828 25.56 15.80 -12.65
C ALA A 828 24.33 14.90 -12.87
N CYS A 829 24.54 13.70 -13.43
CA CYS A 829 23.55 12.63 -13.36
C CYS A 829 23.63 11.91 -12.02
N LYS A 830 22.58 11.18 -11.67
CA LYS A 830 22.59 10.21 -10.57
C LYS A 830 22.53 8.76 -11.06
N LEU A 831 23.22 7.86 -10.37
CA LEU A 831 23.35 6.46 -10.80
C LEU A 831 22.08 5.68 -10.46
N ASN A 832 21.72 4.71 -11.30
CA ASN A 832 20.64 3.76 -11.00
C ASN A 832 21.12 2.70 -10.00
N VAL A 833 20.19 2.07 -9.27
CA VAL A 833 20.47 0.95 -8.36
C VAL A 833 19.70 -0.29 -8.83
N LEU A 834 20.37 -1.44 -8.78
CA LEU A 834 19.84 -2.72 -9.21
C LEU A 834 19.98 -3.77 -8.10
N THR A 835 18.85 -4.38 -7.73
CA THR A 835 18.75 -5.48 -6.75
C THR A 835 17.95 -6.62 -7.38
N ASP A 836 18.48 -7.84 -7.30
CA ASP A 836 17.88 -9.07 -7.88
C ASP A 836 17.42 -8.91 -9.35
N SER A 837 18.09 -8.05 -10.11
CA SER A 837 17.70 -7.60 -11.45
C SER A 837 18.79 -7.89 -12.50
N GLY A 838 18.41 -7.90 -13.78
CA GLY A 838 19.31 -8.17 -14.91
C GLY A 838 20.31 -7.04 -15.22
N LYS A 839 21.02 -7.13 -16.34
CA LYS A 839 21.92 -6.08 -16.85
C LYS A 839 21.12 -4.80 -17.14
N LEU A 840 21.64 -3.64 -16.75
CA LEU A 840 21.25 -2.35 -17.31
C LEU A 840 22.46 -1.75 -18.05
N ALA A 841 22.27 -1.36 -19.31
CA ALA A 841 23.34 -0.95 -20.21
C ALA A 841 22.93 0.21 -21.13
N SER A 842 23.93 0.97 -21.60
CA SER A 842 23.72 1.98 -22.64
C SER A 842 23.95 1.39 -24.02
N TYR A 843 23.21 1.86 -25.02
CA TYR A 843 23.50 1.64 -26.44
C TYR A 843 23.25 2.92 -27.24
N SER A 844 24.10 3.16 -28.24
CA SER A 844 24.16 4.43 -28.97
C SER A 844 24.27 5.66 -28.04
N ALA A 845 25.00 5.48 -26.92
CA ALA A 845 25.08 6.39 -25.77
C ALA A 845 25.35 7.86 -26.12
N ARG A 846 26.22 8.11 -27.12
CA ARG A 846 26.56 9.47 -27.59
C ARG A 846 25.37 10.15 -28.28
N ALA A 847 24.57 9.41 -29.06
CA ALA A 847 23.39 9.95 -29.73
C ALA A 847 22.26 10.23 -28.72
N ALA A 848 22.05 9.32 -27.76
CA ALA A 848 21.12 9.52 -26.65
C ALA A 848 21.43 10.82 -25.88
N LEU A 849 22.66 11.00 -25.39
CA LEU A 849 23.07 12.24 -24.69
C LEU A 849 23.04 13.49 -25.59
N GLY A 850 23.39 13.35 -26.87
CA GLY A 850 23.38 14.46 -27.83
C GLY A 850 21.97 15.02 -28.08
N GLU A 851 20.96 14.15 -28.13
CA GLU A 851 19.56 14.56 -28.27
C GLU A 851 18.99 15.07 -26.94
N VAL A 852 19.20 14.33 -25.84
CA VAL A 852 18.78 14.70 -24.48
C VAL A 852 19.32 16.07 -24.07
N GLY A 853 20.56 16.42 -24.44
CA GLY A 853 21.18 17.71 -24.08
C GLY A 853 20.50 18.94 -24.68
N LYS A 854 19.74 18.79 -25.78
CA LYS A 854 18.90 19.88 -26.32
C LYS A 854 17.84 20.35 -25.32
N TYR A 855 17.44 19.47 -24.40
CA TYR A 855 16.40 19.67 -23.39
C TYR A 855 16.99 19.86 -21.98
N SER A 856 18.24 20.33 -21.92
CA SER A 856 18.99 20.62 -20.70
C SER A 856 18.25 21.48 -19.67
N LYS A 857 17.35 22.37 -20.09
CA LYS A 857 16.52 23.18 -19.15
C LYS A 857 15.44 22.33 -18.47
N GLN A 858 14.71 21.54 -19.24
CA GLN A 858 13.62 20.67 -18.76
C GLN A 858 14.17 19.52 -17.90
N ILE A 859 15.20 18.84 -18.41
CA ILE A 859 15.80 17.65 -17.79
C ILE A 859 16.75 18.04 -16.64
N GLY A 860 17.57 19.08 -16.85
CA GLY A 860 18.48 19.59 -15.82
C GLY A 860 17.77 20.31 -14.68
N GLY A 861 16.61 20.92 -14.95
CA GLY A 861 15.78 21.61 -13.96
C GLY A 861 15.04 20.70 -12.97
N TYR A 862 14.93 19.40 -13.24
CA TYR A 862 14.40 18.44 -12.27
C TYR A 862 15.46 18.09 -11.21
N ALA A 863 15.06 18.17 -9.94
CA ALA A 863 15.90 17.89 -8.77
C ALA A 863 16.00 16.38 -8.51
N VAL A 864 16.86 15.71 -9.27
CA VAL A 864 17.10 14.26 -9.16
C VAL A 864 17.75 13.90 -7.83
N ALA A 865 17.07 13.08 -7.03
CA ALA A 865 17.59 12.48 -5.81
C ALA A 865 18.43 11.22 -6.12
N ASP A 866 19.11 10.65 -5.13
CA ASP A 866 19.77 9.35 -5.28
C ASP A 866 18.76 8.19 -5.43
N ALA A 867 19.13 7.14 -6.17
CA ALA A 867 18.27 5.99 -6.42
C ALA A 867 17.87 5.28 -5.11
N THR A 868 16.57 5.32 -4.81
CA THR A 868 16.02 4.87 -3.52
C THR A 868 14.89 3.89 -3.77
N LYS A 869 14.86 2.79 -3.02
CA LYS A 869 13.70 1.89 -3.00
C LYS A 869 12.55 2.60 -2.30
N LEU A 870 11.50 2.93 -3.05
CA LEU A 870 10.30 3.53 -2.44
C LEU A 870 9.59 2.47 -1.60
N SER A 871 9.08 2.85 -0.42
CA SER A 871 8.20 1.98 0.35
C SER A 871 6.83 1.87 -0.32
N VAL A 872 6.20 0.71 -0.24
CA VAL A 872 4.84 0.50 -0.78
C VAL A 872 3.84 1.08 0.23
N ALA A 873 3.65 2.39 0.16
CA ALA A 873 2.80 3.18 1.05
C ALA A 873 2.02 4.23 0.23
N SER A 874 0.73 4.38 0.54
CA SER A 874 -0.27 5.15 -0.23
C SER A 874 -0.11 6.66 -0.27
N GLY A 875 0.99 7.21 0.28
CA GLY A 875 1.38 8.62 0.19
C GLY A 875 2.69 8.87 -0.57
N ASN A 876 3.35 7.83 -1.09
CA ASN A 876 4.58 7.98 -1.91
C ASN A 876 4.28 8.18 -3.40
N PHE A 877 3.18 7.61 -3.87
CA PHE A 877 2.74 7.61 -5.27
C PHE A 877 1.29 7.12 -5.36
N GLY A 878 0.63 7.38 -6.49
CA GLY A 878 -0.76 7.00 -6.71
C GLY A 878 -1.76 7.85 -5.92
N VAL A 879 -2.98 7.34 -5.78
CA VAL A 879 -4.12 8.12 -5.29
C VAL A 879 -4.14 8.20 -3.77
N GLY A 880 -4.18 9.41 -3.23
CA GLY A 880 -4.16 9.71 -1.80
C GLY A 880 -4.65 11.12 -1.49
N VAL A 881 -4.13 11.74 -0.42
CA VAL A 881 -4.28 13.18 -0.20
C VAL A 881 -3.03 13.89 -0.69
N LEU A 882 -3.22 14.82 -1.63
CA LEU A 882 -2.16 15.65 -2.19
C LEU A 882 -1.70 16.70 -1.16
N THR A 883 -0.81 16.33 -0.23
CA THR A 883 -0.19 17.32 0.65
C THR A 883 0.67 18.27 -0.19
N SER A 884 0.39 19.58 -0.12
CA SER A 884 1.11 20.59 -0.90
C SER A 884 2.58 20.67 -0.46
N ALA A 885 3.48 20.17 -1.31
CA ALA A 885 4.89 19.97 -0.96
C ALA A 885 5.62 21.28 -0.62
N ALA A 886 6.09 21.40 0.62
CA ALA A 886 6.92 22.52 1.09
C ALA A 886 8.41 22.23 0.85
N VAL A 887 9.01 22.89 -0.15
CA VAL A 887 10.46 22.83 -0.38
C VAL A 887 11.18 23.75 0.60
N SER A 888 12.02 23.19 1.47
CA SER A 888 12.88 23.96 2.36
C SER A 888 14.01 24.65 1.59
N ALA A 889 13.82 25.93 1.25
CA ALA A 889 14.89 26.82 0.77
C ALA A 889 15.38 27.72 1.92
N THR A 890 16.69 27.82 2.11
CA THR A 890 17.31 28.59 3.21
C THR A 890 17.35 30.10 2.94
N ASN A 891 17.16 30.89 4.00
CA ASN A 891 17.09 32.35 3.95
C ASN A 891 18.33 33.01 3.31
N ALA A 892 18.11 33.89 2.33
CA ALA A 892 19.16 34.65 1.64
C ALA A 892 18.81 36.14 1.41
N LYS A 893 18.49 36.85 2.50
CA LYS A 893 18.55 38.32 2.71
C LYS A 893 17.70 39.27 1.85
N ASP A 894 17.16 40.27 2.54
CA ASP A 894 16.50 41.45 2.00
C ASP A 894 17.45 42.39 1.22
N VAL A 895 16.98 42.89 0.08
CA VAL A 895 17.16 44.31 -0.33
C VAL A 895 15.90 44.75 -1.10
N PRO A 896 15.15 45.78 -0.66
CA PRO A 896 14.06 46.35 -1.44
C PRO A 896 14.59 47.36 -2.48
N ALA A 897 13.98 47.40 -3.66
CA ALA A 897 14.29 48.39 -4.68
C ALA A 897 13.71 49.78 -4.34
N LYS A 898 14.39 50.84 -4.78
CA LYS A 898 13.84 52.20 -4.89
C LYS A 898 14.42 52.91 -6.11
N GLU A 899 13.58 53.68 -6.79
CA GLU A 899 13.94 54.54 -7.91
C GLU A 899 14.55 55.86 -7.43
N ALA A 900 15.57 56.37 -8.14
CA ALA A 900 15.83 57.79 -8.31
C ALA A 900 16.90 58.04 -9.42
N GLU A 901 16.53 58.86 -10.40
CA GLU A 901 17.31 59.89 -11.11
C GLU A 901 18.81 59.68 -11.46
N ASP A 902 19.10 59.69 -12.78
CA ASP A 902 20.39 60.10 -13.36
C ASP A 902 20.55 61.63 -13.21
N PRO A 903 21.75 62.16 -12.89
CA PRO A 903 22.54 62.73 -13.98
C PRO A 903 24.08 62.61 -13.87
N SER A 904 24.64 62.04 -14.94
CA SER A 904 25.73 62.64 -15.76
C SER A 904 27.22 62.40 -15.45
N LYS A 905 27.99 62.47 -16.57
CA LYS A 905 29.45 62.67 -16.72
C LYS A 905 30.40 61.51 -16.38
N ASP A 906 31.56 61.38 -17.03
CA ASP A 906 32.07 61.78 -18.37
C ASP A 906 33.47 61.12 -18.53
N VAL A 907 34.01 61.00 -19.75
CA VAL A 907 35.45 60.72 -20.04
C VAL A 907 36.02 59.36 -19.53
N SER A 908 36.89 58.62 -20.24
CA SER A 908 37.23 58.46 -21.66
C SER A 908 38.25 57.30 -21.81
N GLN A 909 38.33 56.67 -22.99
CA GLN A 909 39.48 55.87 -23.47
C GLN A 909 39.87 54.61 -22.62
N GLY A 910 40.50 53.57 -23.15
CA GLY A 910 40.99 53.29 -24.51
C GLY A 910 42.26 52.42 -24.45
N GLY A 911 42.62 51.75 -25.56
CA GLY A 911 43.88 51.00 -25.68
C GLY A 911 43.72 49.49 -25.87
N GLN A 912 44.49 48.95 -26.81
CA GLN A 912 44.67 47.51 -27.10
C GLN A 912 46.07 47.05 -26.64
N GLU A 913 46.44 45.82 -27.04
CA GLU A 913 47.83 45.35 -27.24
C GLU A 913 48.68 45.01 -25.99
N ASP A 914 49.60 44.05 -26.01
CA ASP A 914 49.68 42.78 -26.78
C ASP A 914 50.78 41.87 -26.15
N THR A 915 51.06 40.70 -26.76
CA THR A 915 52.19 39.77 -26.53
C THR A 915 52.21 39.01 -25.18
N ALA A 916 52.35 37.68 -25.10
CA ALA A 916 53.26 36.70 -25.72
C ALA A 916 54.65 36.65 -25.03
N ALA A 917 55.38 35.52 -24.97
CA ALA A 917 55.22 34.24 -25.69
C ALA A 917 55.85 33.02 -24.96
N GLN A 918 55.47 31.81 -25.41
CA GLN A 918 56.31 30.58 -25.50
C GLN A 918 56.82 29.91 -24.19
N THR A 919 57.25 28.65 -24.17
CA THR A 919 57.55 27.62 -25.22
C THR A 919 56.94 26.25 -24.79
N SER A 920 56.21 25.53 -25.65
CA SER A 920 56.59 24.29 -26.39
C SER A 920 57.08 23.10 -25.52
N VAL A 921 56.78 21.82 -25.81
CA VAL A 921 56.96 21.06 -27.07
C VAL A 921 55.96 19.87 -27.19
N GLU A 922 55.42 19.67 -28.40
CA GLU A 922 55.12 18.44 -29.20
C GLU A 922 54.83 17.05 -28.56
N THR A 923 54.09 16.10 -29.17
CA THR A 923 53.18 16.04 -30.36
C THR A 923 52.27 14.78 -30.27
N ASP A 924 51.39 14.66 -31.27
CA ASP A 924 50.85 13.40 -31.85
C ASP A 924 49.58 12.75 -31.27
N ALA A 925 48.72 12.38 -32.22
CA ALA A 925 47.45 11.68 -32.11
C ALA A 925 47.61 10.26 -32.74
N PRO A 926 46.59 9.37 -32.78
CA PRO A 926 45.20 9.55 -32.35
C PRO A 926 44.66 8.45 -31.41
N ALA A 927 43.73 8.83 -30.54
CA ALA A 927 42.91 7.88 -29.78
C ALA A 927 41.67 7.46 -30.59
N ASN A 928 41.80 6.38 -31.37
CA ASN A 928 40.65 5.56 -31.72
C ASN A 928 40.22 4.78 -30.47
N GLU A 929 39.22 5.29 -29.73
CA GLU A 929 38.46 4.46 -28.80
C GLU A 929 37.07 4.17 -29.41
N ALA A 930 36.73 2.89 -29.46
CA ALA A 930 35.50 2.38 -30.06
C ALA A 930 34.29 2.55 -29.13
N ASP A 931 33.11 2.15 -29.62
CA ASP A 931 31.93 1.95 -28.76
C ASP A 931 32.29 1.09 -27.54
N SER A 932 32.08 1.65 -26.36
CA SER A 932 32.26 0.99 -25.08
C SER A 932 30.89 0.77 -24.46
N ASP A 933 30.40 -0.46 -24.52
CA ASP A 933 29.21 -0.96 -23.81
C ASP A 933 29.48 -0.94 -22.29
N VAL A 934 29.36 0.24 -21.67
CA VAL A 934 29.58 0.38 -20.23
C VAL A 934 28.32 -0.01 -19.48
N THR A 935 28.51 -0.94 -18.54
CA THR A 935 27.45 -1.71 -17.89
C THR A 935 27.31 -1.35 -16.41
N GLN A 936 26.09 -1.38 -15.87
CA GLN A 936 25.84 -1.49 -14.43
C GLN A 936 25.45 -2.92 -14.05
N THR A 937 26.11 -3.47 -13.02
CA THR A 937 25.86 -4.80 -12.45
C THR A 937 25.59 -4.72 -10.95
N VAL A 938 25.03 -5.79 -10.38
CA VAL A 938 24.64 -5.90 -8.96
C VAL A 938 25.78 -5.51 -8.02
N VAL A 939 25.47 -4.68 -7.02
CA VAL A 939 26.40 -4.28 -5.96
C VAL A 939 26.58 -5.42 -4.96
N GLN A 940 27.66 -6.20 -5.10
CA GLN A 940 28.08 -7.15 -4.07
C GLN A 940 28.93 -6.46 -3.00
N SER A 941 28.36 -6.30 -1.80
CA SER A 941 29.11 -5.86 -0.62
C SER A 941 30.12 -6.93 -0.18
N SER A 942 31.42 -6.60 -0.18
CA SER A 942 32.47 -7.43 0.41
C SER A 942 33.40 -6.58 1.29
N GLY A 943 33.76 -7.12 2.45
CA GLY A 943 34.45 -6.38 3.51
C GLY A 943 35.95 -6.18 3.28
N ALA A 944 36.51 -5.12 3.87
CA ALA A 944 37.92 -4.74 3.70
C ALA A 944 38.90 -5.70 4.39
N ARG A 945 40.08 -5.93 3.78
CA ARG A 945 41.26 -6.46 4.49
C ARG A 945 42.60 -6.04 3.90
N SER A 946 43.36 -5.30 4.72
CA SER A 946 44.82 -5.15 4.81
C SER A 946 45.68 -4.72 3.60
N VAL A 947 46.68 -3.91 3.94
CA VAL A 947 47.84 -3.52 3.11
C VAL A 947 48.73 -4.73 2.78
N GLY A 948 49.35 -4.72 1.60
CA GLY A 948 50.44 -5.63 1.21
C GLY A 948 51.31 -5.05 0.09
N THR A 949 52.52 -4.58 0.42
CA THR A 949 53.36 -3.79 -0.51
C THR A 949 54.52 -4.62 -1.10
N CYS A 950 54.51 -4.98 -2.39
CA CYS A 950 55.78 -5.17 -3.10
C CYS A 950 55.78 -5.06 -4.64
N LYS A 951 56.82 -4.35 -5.10
CA LYS A 951 57.34 -4.04 -6.44
C LYS A 951 57.35 -5.12 -7.56
N ARG A 952 57.28 -4.56 -8.79
CA ARG A 952 58.10 -4.81 -10.01
C ARG A 952 57.65 -5.81 -11.11
N LYS A 953 57.44 -5.22 -12.30
CA LYS A 953 57.96 -5.60 -13.64
C LYS A 953 58.07 -7.10 -14.01
N LEU A 954 57.42 -7.47 -15.13
CA LEU A 954 58.12 -7.56 -16.43
C LEU A 954 57.16 -7.80 -17.62
N ARG A 955 57.44 -7.09 -18.72
CA ARG A 955 56.77 -7.12 -20.04
C ARG A 955 55.33 -6.62 -20.06
#